data_AF-A0A926XES5-F1
#
_entry.id   AF-A0A926XES5-F1
#
_cell.length_a   1.000
_cell.length_b   1.000
_cell.length_c   1.000
_cell.angle_alpha   90.00
_cell.angle_beta   90.00
_cell.angle_gamma   90.00
#
_symmetry.space_group_name_H-M   'P 1'
#
loop_
_entity.id
_entity.type
_entity.pdbx_description
1 polymer ?
#
loop_
_entity_poly.entity_id
_entity_poly.type
_entity_poly.pdbx_seq_one_letter_code
_entity_poly.pdbx_strand_id
1 'polypeptide(L)'
;MKVLPKVPRPFFLLALVLVVISFLAFQIELAIPATPSLYNTFTPLTKPAPQEIGSYDVLGYAIAKDEAQSLLQTEEGRKQLSPENGAVAVTEDLVNLGRKAFYSETFKDQVFQTDVVGALNGPINLVTMTKAIARLGGKHTTNLQIPIDKDVTIGGRTFTAGTLLNTGMDVPAGSILPLGMRTSIEKGKVRVGITCALCHAAIDSRSGRVIEGAPNNDVDPGLVLAMATNSAAMFRQTGVNPTKLPLGDRTYINADGEIARLPDAKAVEDAVDADLLSWPPGNFDSTGNMVNNPSQNPSSYTHKAWPYGWSGNAAIGWFHGLTTLNSNVHGTNSDATTGADSSQALLNIDKETYLGIIFQNSANQAFRLPEGAKPSEFFEKIDPTPGEPGMNQVIKMPGYPKGSPFILDGLMANSPRFPVGEQLNGISAFQNSLAPPPVQTASTDTLKRGAAIFSKAGCVECHSGRYFTNHEVIAADEIGTQPSRGPAQAPFARILIAPQTYPSNVPVPLPPDPPVLSVPTDITPQRSLELAFAISNPAGGYKVPSLIGLAVTAPYLHDGGVAASSEALKRDKDGFKVADPNQLGMAGTLLNNIQPDPSASLRVLLDRNLRETTVAVNRANSDLQQSNVDGSGHAYWVDTEAGFTSQDQTDIIQFLLSLDDDPEVLPAVASN
;
A
#
# COMPACT_ATOMS: atom_id res chain seq x y z
N MET A 1 64.94 -14.07 -19.42
CA MET A 1 63.68 -14.68 -18.93
C MET A 1 63.40 -14.18 -17.52
N LYS A 2 62.47 -13.24 -17.34
CA LYS A 2 62.02 -12.80 -16.00
C LYS A 2 60.99 -13.81 -15.49
N VAL A 3 61.28 -14.40 -14.33
CA VAL A 3 60.45 -15.40 -13.66
C VAL A 3 59.21 -14.71 -13.10
N LEU A 4 58.03 -15.11 -13.54
CA LEU A 4 56.75 -14.67 -12.97
C LEU A 4 56.65 -15.13 -11.50
N PRO A 5 56.13 -14.29 -10.59
CA PRO A 5 56.00 -14.67 -9.19
C PRO A 5 54.96 -15.79 -9.04
N LYS A 6 55.34 -16.87 -8.33
CA LYS A 6 54.44 -17.96 -7.96
C LYS A 6 53.40 -17.42 -6.97
N VAL A 7 52.16 -17.25 -7.42
CA VAL A 7 51.02 -17.01 -6.54
C VAL A 7 50.89 -18.21 -5.59
N PRO A 8 50.83 -18.01 -4.26
CA PRO A 8 50.73 -19.12 -3.33
C PRO A 8 49.40 -19.87 -3.51
N ARG A 9 49.47 -21.20 -3.62
CA ARG A 9 48.32 -22.15 -3.71
C ARG A 9 47.09 -21.80 -2.85
N PRO A 10 47.20 -21.36 -1.58
CA PRO A 10 46.04 -20.96 -0.77
C PRO A 10 45.28 -19.75 -1.31
N PHE A 11 45.94 -18.79 -1.97
CA PHE A 11 45.28 -17.65 -2.60
C PHE A 11 44.45 -18.08 -3.82
N PHE A 12 44.95 -19.04 -4.59
CA PHE A 12 44.22 -19.60 -5.73
C PHE A 12 42.99 -20.40 -5.29
N LEU A 13 43.10 -21.16 -4.19
CA LEU A 13 41.98 -21.90 -3.60
C LEU A 13 40.92 -20.96 -3.02
N LEU A 14 41.33 -19.88 -2.34
CA LEU A 14 40.39 -18.87 -1.81
C LEU A 14 39.66 -18.14 -2.95
N ALA A 15 40.39 -17.74 -4.00
CA ALA A 15 39.79 -17.12 -5.18
C ALA A 15 38.82 -18.07 -5.89
N LEU A 16 39.15 -19.36 -6.01
CA LEU A 16 38.27 -20.37 -6.58
C LEU A 16 37.00 -20.58 -5.72
N VAL A 17 37.14 -20.64 -4.40
CA VAL A 17 35.99 -20.74 -3.47
C VAL A 17 35.10 -19.51 -3.58
N LEU A 18 35.67 -18.30 -3.64
CA LEU A 18 34.92 -17.07 -3.83
C LEU A 18 34.22 -17.06 -5.20
N VAL A 19 34.88 -17.47 -6.28
CA VAL A 19 34.27 -17.59 -7.60
C VAL A 19 33.14 -18.63 -7.59
N VAL A 20 33.28 -19.76 -6.90
CA VAL A 20 32.24 -20.78 -6.78
C VAL A 20 31.07 -20.27 -5.93
N ILE A 21 31.33 -19.56 -4.83
CA ILE A 21 30.28 -18.95 -3.99
C ILE A 21 29.56 -17.83 -4.75
N SER A 22 30.29 -16.95 -5.44
CA SER A 22 29.72 -15.90 -6.28
C SER A 22 28.96 -16.48 -7.47
N PHE A 23 29.46 -17.55 -8.08
CA PHE A 23 28.76 -18.28 -9.14
C PHE A 23 27.50 -18.96 -8.59
N LEU A 24 27.55 -19.61 -7.42
CA LEU A 24 26.38 -20.20 -6.78
C LEU A 24 25.37 -19.13 -6.36
N ALA A 25 25.80 -17.99 -5.82
CA ALA A 25 24.94 -16.86 -5.49
C ALA A 25 24.28 -16.27 -6.75
N PHE A 26 25.06 -16.07 -7.82
CA PHE A 26 24.57 -15.63 -9.12
C PHE A 26 23.60 -16.65 -9.75
N GLN A 27 23.86 -17.95 -9.61
CA GLN A 27 22.95 -19.01 -10.06
C GLN A 27 21.69 -19.09 -9.19
N ILE A 28 21.75 -18.80 -7.89
CA ILE A 28 20.58 -18.72 -7.00
C ILE A 28 19.72 -17.50 -7.35
N GLU A 29 20.35 -16.35 -7.64
CA GLU A 29 19.68 -15.13 -8.11
C GLU A 29 19.04 -15.32 -9.50
N LEU A 30 19.67 -16.13 -10.38
CA LEU A 30 19.09 -16.55 -11.67
C LEU A 30 18.01 -17.64 -11.55
N ALA A 31 18.03 -18.46 -10.50
CA ALA A 31 17.13 -19.61 -10.34
C ALA A 31 15.79 -19.28 -9.67
N ILE A 32 15.66 -18.12 -9.01
CA ILE A 32 14.40 -17.70 -8.36
C ILE A 32 13.99 -16.34 -8.94
N PRO A 33 13.25 -16.33 -10.07
CA PRO A 33 12.79 -15.09 -10.66
C PRO A 33 11.92 -14.33 -9.65
N ALA A 34 12.27 -13.06 -9.43
CA ALA A 34 11.53 -12.17 -8.55
C ALA A 34 10.05 -12.09 -8.97
N THR A 35 9.81 -11.90 -10.26
CA THR A 35 8.47 -11.82 -10.84
C THR A 35 7.91 -13.22 -11.07
N PRO A 36 6.70 -13.54 -10.57
CA PRO A 36 6.05 -14.82 -10.86
C PRO A 36 5.89 -15.05 -12.37
N SER A 37 6.08 -16.29 -12.81
CA SER A 37 5.71 -16.69 -14.17
C SER A 37 4.20 -16.56 -14.36
N LEU A 38 3.76 -16.08 -15.53
CA LEU A 38 2.34 -15.93 -15.85
C LEU A 38 1.55 -17.23 -15.67
N TYR A 39 2.15 -18.40 -15.92
CA TYR A 39 1.51 -19.70 -15.73
C TYR A 39 1.11 -19.99 -14.27
N ASN A 40 1.81 -19.38 -13.31
CA ASN A 40 1.52 -19.49 -11.87
C ASN A 40 0.58 -18.40 -11.36
N THR A 41 0.05 -17.57 -12.25
CA THR A 41 -0.91 -16.50 -11.93
C THR A 41 -2.30 -16.81 -12.49
N PHE A 42 -3.29 -16.01 -12.10
CA PHE A 42 -4.59 -15.98 -12.76
C PHE A 42 -4.61 -15.15 -14.04
N THR A 43 -3.60 -14.32 -14.31
CA THR A 43 -3.58 -13.37 -15.44
C THR A 43 -3.89 -14.00 -16.81
N PRO A 44 -3.39 -15.21 -17.16
CA PRO A 44 -3.78 -15.87 -18.42
C PRO A 44 -5.24 -16.35 -18.49
N LEU A 45 -5.94 -16.36 -17.34
CA LEU A 45 -7.32 -16.81 -17.18
C LEU A 45 -8.29 -15.64 -16.98
N THR A 46 -7.79 -14.41 -16.87
CA THR A 46 -8.62 -13.21 -16.76
C THR A 46 -8.77 -12.54 -18.12
N LYS A 47 -9.86 -11.79 -18.29
CA LYS A 47 -9.99 -10.86 -19.41
C LYS A 47 -9.34 -9.55 -18.98
N PRO A 48 -8.21 -9.12 -19.58
CA PRO A 48 -7.53 -7.91 -19.15
C PRO A 48 -8.42 -6.68 -19.37
N ALA A 49 -8.20 -5.66 -18.55
CA ALA A 49 -8.82 -4.36 -18.73
C ALA A 49 -8.51 -3.79 -20.13
N PRO A 50 -9.40 -2.95 -20.71
CA PRO A 50 -9.32 -2.53 -22.10
C PRO A 50 -8.25 -1.46 -22.38
N GLN A 51 -7.17 -1.39 -21.59
CA GLN A 51 -6.04 -0.52 -21.89
C GLN A 51 -5.33 -1.00 -23.17
N GLU A 52 -5.21 -0.11 -24.15
CA GLU A 52 -4.67 -0.46 -25.46
C GLU A 52 -3.18 -0.15 -25.60
N ILE A 53 -2.41 -1.13 -26.08
CA ILE A 53 -1.04 -0.86 -26.54
C ILE A 53 -1.08 0.11 -27.73
N GLY A 54 -0.34 1.21 -27.59
CA GLY A 54 -0.29 2.33 -28.53
C GLY A 54 -1.12 3.55 -28.10
N SER A 55 -1.84 3.49 -26.98
CA SER A 55 -2.42 4.68 -26.34
C SER A 55 -1.34 5.53 -25.66
N TYR A 56 -1.68 6.75 -25.26
CA TYR A 56 -0.78 7.65 -24.52
C TYR A 56 -1.45 8.17 -23.25
N ASP A 57 -0.65 8.49 -22.24
CA ASP A 57 -1.02 9.39 -21.16
C ASP A 57 -0.20 10.67 -21.27
N VAL A 58 -0.85 11.83 -21.25
CA VAL A 58 -0.18 13.13 -21.25
C VAL A 58 -0.52 13.84 -19.94
N LEU A 59 0.30 13.63 -18.92
CA LEU A 59 0.12 14.20 -17.56
C LEU A 59 -1.30 13.98 -17.00
N GLY A 60 -1.88 12.81 -17.26
CA GLY A 60 -3.20 12.39 -16.78
C GLY A 60 -4.31 12.43 -17.82
N TYR A 61 -4.11 13.08 -18.98
CA TYR A 61 -5.04 12.95 -20.10
C TYR A 61 -4.74 11.66 -20.87
N ALA A 62 -5.70 10.73 -20.85
CA ALA A 62 -5.63 9.52 -21.66
C ALA A 62 -6.00 9.83 -23.12
N ILE A 63 -5.10 9.50 -24.04
CA ILE A 63 -5.28 9.59 -25.49
C ILE A 63 -5.43 8.19 -26.05
N ALA A 64 -6.58 7.89 -26.65
CA ALA A 64 -6.85 6.58 -27.24
C ALA A 64 -5.90 6.27 -28.39
N LYS A 65 -5.75 4.99 -28.73
CA LYS A 65 -4.78 4.54 -29.75
C LYS A 65 -5.05 5.13 -31.14
N ASP A 66 -6.31 5.16 -31.56
CA ASP A 66 -6.75 5.71 -32.85
C ASP A 66 -6.56 7.23 -32.94
N GLU A 67 -6.88 7.94 -31.86
CA GLU A 67 -6.59 9.36 -31.70
C GLU A 67 -5.08 9.62 -31.76
N ALA A 68 -4.28 8.85 -31.02
CA ALA A 68 -2.83 8.96 -31.02
C ALA A 68 -2.24 8.73 -32.42
N GLN A 69 -2.72 7.71 -33.16
CA GLN A 69 -2.30 7.46 -34.54
C GLN A 69 -2.60 8.64 -35.48
N SER A 70 -3.73 9.31 -35.25
CA SER A 70 -4.15 10.49 -36.01
C SER A 70 -3.28 11.71 -35.68
N LEU A 71 -3.03 11.97 -34.40
CA LEU A 71 -2.16 13.05 -33.92
C LEU A 71 -0.72 12.89 -34.42
N LEU A 72 -0.18 11.66 -34.46
CA LEU A 72 1.18 11.40 -34.92
C LEU A 72 1.40 11.74 -36.41
N GLN A 73 0.34 11.95 -37.21
CA GLN A 73 0.45 12.38 -38.60
C GLN A 73 0.83 13.86 -38.75
N THR A 74 0.51 14.71 -37.76
CA THR A 74 0.80 16.16 -37.79
C THR A 74 2.05 16.51 -36.98
N GLU A 75 2.67 17.65 -37.25
CA GLU A 75 3.83 18.12 -36.47
C GLU A 75 3.39 18.52 -35.05
N GLU A 76 2.25 19.19 -34.95
CA GLU A 76 1.63 19.61 -33.69
C GLU A 76 1.28 18.42 -32.81
N GLY A 77 0.68 17.37 -33.37
CA GLY A 77 0.34 16.16 -32.63
C GLY A 77 1.57 15.35 -32.21
N ARG A 78 2.61 15.27 -33.05
CA ARG A 78 3.91 14.69 -32.65
C ARG A 78 4.55 15.45 -31.49
N LYS A 79 4.45 16.79 -31.48
CA LYS A 79 4.92 17.61 -30.37
C LYS A 79 4.07 17.35 -29.12
N GLN A 80 2.75 17.34 -29.23
CA GLN A 80 1.84 17.06 -28.11
C GLN A 80 2.12 15.70 -27.45
N LEU A 81 2.38 14.66 -28.25
CA LEU A 81 2.67 13.30 -27.78
C LEU A 81 4.17 13.04 -27.52
N SER A 82 4.97 14.10 -27.42
CA SER A 82 6.39 13.98 -27.13
C SER A 82 6.67 13.91 -25.62
N PRO A 83 7.70 13.15 -25.19
CA PRO A 83 8.09 13.08 -23.78
C PRO A 83 8.40 14.45 -23.17
N GLU A 84 8.89 15.40 -23.97
CA GLU A 84 9.18 16.79 -23.58
C GLU A 84 7.95 17.54 -23.06
N ASN A 85 6.74 17.12 -23.48
CA ASN A 85 5.47 17.65 -22.98
C ASN A 85 4.81 16.72 -21.95
N GLY A 86 5.57 15.78 -21.39
CA GLY A 86 5.09 14.85 -20.38
C GLY A 86 4.25 13.71 -20.94
N ALA A 87 4.32 13.42 -22.24
CA ALA A 87 3.64 12.26 -22.81
C ALA A 87 4.36 10.95 -22.43
N VAL A 88 3.57 9.90 -22.20
CA VAL A 88 4.01 8.54 -21.91
C VAL A 88 3.24 7.61 -22.84
N ALA A 89 3.94 6.94 -23.75
CA ALA A 89 3.34 5.94 -24.62
C ALA A 89 3.11 4.63 -23.84
N VAL A 90 1.92 4.07 -23.94
CA VAL A 90 1.60 2.75 -23.38
C VAL A 90 2.08 1.67 -24.35
N THR A 91 3.28 1.14 -24.08
CA THR A 91 3.91 0.08 -24.87
C THR A 91 3.95 -1.24 -24.09
N GLU A 92 4.17 -2.36 -24.80
CA GLU A 92 4.39 -3.65 -24.13
C GLU A 92 5.61 -3.60 -23.22
N ASP A 93 6.67 -2.91 -23.62
CA ASP A 93 7.88 -2.74 -22.80
C ASP A 93 7.60 -1.97 -21.51
N LEU A 94 6.76 -0.92 -21.56
CA LEU A 94 6.36 -0.16 -20.38
C LEU A 94 5.54 -1.02 -19.41
N VAL A 95 4.59 -1.81 -19.92
CA VAL A 95 3.79 -2.74 -19.10
C VAL A 95 4.67 -3.84 -18.49
N ASN A 96 5.61 -4.39 -19.26
CA ASN A 96 6.57 -5.39 -18.78
C ASN A 96 7.53 -4.83 -17.74
N LEU A 97 8.02 -3.60 -17.93
CA LEU A 97 8.80 -2.87 -16.94
C LEU A 97 7.99 -2.68 -15.66
N GLY A 98 6.74 -2.27 -15.79
CA GLY A 98 5.80 -2.10 -14.68
C GLY A 98 5.59 -3.36 -13.87
N ARG A 99 5.25 -4.47 -14.55
CA ARG A 99 5.09 -5.77 -13.91
C ARG A 99 6.37 -6.20 -13.20
N LYS A 100 7.53 -6.00 -13.82
CA LYS A 100 8.81 -6.32 -13.17
C LYS A 100 9.00 -5.46 -11.91
N ALA A 101 8.87 -4.14 -12.03
CA ALA A 101 9.06 -3.19 -10.93
C ALA A 101 8.10 -3.46 -9.77
N PHE A 102 6.83 -3.77 -10.04
CA PHE A 102 5.82 -4.12 -9.04
C PHE A 102 6.26 -5.27 -8.11
N TYR A 103 6.95 -6.29 -8.66
CA TYR A 103 7.44 -7.42 -7.89
C TYR A 103 8.89 -7.28 -7.41
N SER A 104 9.73 -6.46 -8.04
CA SER A 104 11.17 -6.46 -7.75
C SER A 104 11.73 -5.14 -7.24
N GLU A 105 11.08 -4.02 -7.52
CA GLU A 105 11.60 -2.71 -7.15
C GLU A 105 11.24 -2.39 -5.69
N THR A 106 12.27 -1.94 -4.98
CA THR A 106 12.24 -1.60 -3.55
C THR A 106 12.61 -0.13 -3.34
N PHE A 107 13.16 0.52 -4.37
CA PHE A 107 13.71 1.87 -4.32
C PHE A 107 14.67 2.06 -3.14
N LYS A 108 15.52 1.05 -2.88
CA LYS A 108 16.52 1.03 -1.80
C LYS A 108 16.03 1.07 -0.35
N ASP A 109 14.76 0.75 -0.10
CA ASP A 109 14.21 0.70 1.26
C ASP A 109 14.86 -0.31 2.21
N GLN A 110 15.69 -1.24 1.71
CA GLN A 110 16.29 -2.30 2.51
C GLN A 110 17.14 -1.77 3.66
N VAL A 111 17.82 -0.63 3.47
CA VAL A 111 18.67 -0.04 4.52
C VAL A 111 17.80 0.48 5.65
N PHE A 112 16.77 1.27 5.35
CA PHE A 112 15.87 1.78 6.38
C PHE A 112 15.16 0.63 7.11
N GLN A 113 14.58 -0.33 6.38
CA GLN A 113 13.83 -1.45 6.95
C GLN A 113 14.71 -2.39 7.79
N THR A 114 15.91 -2.73 7.34
CA THR A 114 16.78 -3.69 8.03
C THR A 114 17.71 -3.05 9.06
N ASP A 115 18.31 -1.90 8.74
CA ASP A 115 19.35 -1.29 9.58
C ASP A 115 18.84 -0.22 10.53
N VAL A 116 17.81 0.54 10.14
CA VAL A 116 17.21 1.57 11.00
C VAL A 116 16.10 0.96 11.84
N VAL A 117 15.03 0.46 11.21
CA VAL A 117 13.86 -0.15 11.90
C VAL A 117 14.24 -1.46 12.58
N GLY A 118 15.02 -2.31 11.92
CA GLY A 118 15.39 -3.62 12.45
C GLY A 118 14.28 -4.66 12.31
N ALA A 119 13.57 -4.65 11.18
CA ALA A 119 12.47 -5.57 10.88
C ALA A 119 12.88 -7.07 10.92
N LEU A 120 14.19 -7.37 10.92
CA LEU A 120 14.74 -8.73 10.99
C LEU A 120 15.56 -8.98 12.27
N ASN A 121 15.53 -8.06 13.24
CA ASN A 121 16.36 -8.11 14.45
C ASN A 121 15.59 -8.59 15.69
N GLY A 122 14.28 -8.73 15.59
CA GLY A 122 13.41 -9.20 16.68
C GLY A 122 12.98 -10.67 16.54
N PRO A 123 11.81 -11.04 17.11
CA PRO A 123 11.28 -12.40 17.05
C PRO A 123 11.01 -12.88 15.62
N ILE A 124 10.57 -11.98 14.75
CA ILE A 124 10.49 -12.20 13.31
C ILE A 124 11.86 -11.84 12.70
N ASN A 125 12.54 -12.83 12.13
CA ASN A 125 13.85 -12.68 11.52
C ASN A 125 14.07 -13.73 10.41
N LEU A 126 15.18 -13.62 9.68
CA LEU A 126 15.49 -14.54 8.57
C LEU A 126 15.49 -16.02 9.02
N VAL A 127 15.99 -16.33 10.22
CA VAL A 127 16.06 -17.72 10.69
C VAL A 127 14.66 -18.26 11.00
N THR A 128 13.84 -17.51 11.74
CA THR A 128 12.49 -17.94 12.10
C THR A 128 11.58 -18.00 10.86
N MET A 129 11.72 -17.03 9.95
CA MET A 129 11.03 -17.02 8.65
C MET A 129 11.46 -18.20 7.76
N THR A 130 12.75 -18.45 7.56
CA THR A 130 13.22 -19.59 6.75
C THR A 130 12.79 -20.92 7.35
N LYS A 131 12.80 -21.07 8.69
CA LYS A 131 12.26 -22.27 9.36
C LYS A 131 10.76 -22.43 9.10
N ALA A 132 9.99 -21.35 9.18
CA ALA A 132 8.55 -21.37 8.92
C ALA A 132 8.26 -21.78 7.47
N ILE A 133 8.97 -21.20 6.49
CA ILE A 133 8.84 -21.54 5.07
C ILE A 133 9.24 -23.00 4.81
N ALA A 134 10.35 -23.46 5.39
CA ALA A 134 10.79 -24.86 5.26
C ALA A 134 9.73 -25.86 5.77
N ARG A 135 8.99 -25.51 6.84
CA ARG A 135 7.90 -26.34 7.38
C ARG A 135 6.70 -26.46 6.43
N LEU A 136 6.53 -25.54 5.48
CA LEU A 136 5.49 -25.66 4.44
C LEU A 136 5.75 -26.85 3.50
N GLY A 137 6.99 -27.38 3.46
CA GLY A 137 7.33 -28.52 2.61
C GLY A 137 7.12 -28.25 1.12
N GLY A 138 7.33 -27.00 0.69
CA GLY A 138 7.11 -26.56 -0.69
C GLY A 138 5.67 -26.19 -1.05
N LYS A 139 4.71 -26.32 -0.13
CA LYS A 139 3.33 -25.87 -0.32
C LYS A 139 3.23 -24.35 -0.22
N HIS A 140 2.20 -23.77 -0.83
CA HIS A 140 1.87 -22.36 -0.64
C HIS A 140 1.15 -22.13 0.69
N THR A 141 1.13 -20.87 1.14
CA THR A 141 0.26 -20.39 2.22
C THR A 141 -0.15 -18.94 1.95
N THR A 142 -1.32 -18.54 2.45
CA THR A 142 -1.72 -17.12 2.51
C THR A 142 -1.29 -16.45 3.82
N ASN A 143 -0.88 -17.25 4.80
CA ASN A 143 -0.45 -16.75 6.09
C ASN A 143 0.75 -17.57 6.57
N LEU A 144 1.95 -17.01 6.43
CA LEU A 144 3.16 -17.61 6.98
C LEU A 144 3.16 -17.47 8.50
N GLN A 145 2.83 -18.57 9.19
CA GLN A 145 2.87 -18.58 10.65
C GLN A 145 4.30 -18.74 11.19
N ILE A 146 4.76 -17.77 11.98
CA ILE A 146 6.12 -17.77 12.55
C ILE A 146 6.06 -18.04 14.05
N PRO A 147 6.70 -19.11 14.57
CA PRO A 147 6.78 -19.35 16.00
C PRO A 147 7.71 -18.34 16.67
N ILE A 148 7.37 -17.89 17.88
CA ILE A 148 8.32 -17.20 18.74
C ILE A 148 9.11 -18.20 19.59
N ASP A 149 10.43 -18.04 19.64
CA ASP A 149 11.33 -18.99 20.29
C ASP A 149 11.48 -18.75 21.81
N LYS A 150 11.04 -17.61 22.32
CA LYS A 150 11.12 -17.20 23.73
C LYS A 150 10.00 -16.24 24.10
N ASP A 151 9.72 -16.13 25.40
CA ASP A 151 8.80 -15.12 25.92
C ASP A 151 9.32 -13.71 25.59
N VAL A 152 8.43 -12.87 25.06
CA VAL A 152 8.73 -11.46 24.73
C VAL A 152 7.57 -10.58 25.16
N THR A 153 7.85 -9.35 25.58
CA THR A 153 6.83 -8.33 25.85
C THR A 153 7.05 -7.15 24.92
N ILE A 154 6.01 -6.80 24.16
CA ILE A 154 6.03 -5.80 23.08
C ILE A 154 4.75 -4.98 23.22
N GLY A 155 4.85 -3.66 23.24
CA GLY A 155 3.68 -2.77 23.40
C GLY A 155 2.81 -3.08 24.62
N GLY A 156 3.39 -3.60 25.71
CA GLY A 156 2.67 -4.03 26.91
C GLY A 156 1.98 -5.40 26.81
N ARG A 157 2.10 -6.11 25.69
CA ARG A 157 1.54 -7.47 25.48
C ARG A 157 2.65 -8.51 25.60
N THR A 158 2.40 -9.58 26.37
CA THR A 158 3.34 -10.69 26.49
C THR A 158 2.97 -11.81 25.54
N PHE A 159 3.91 -12.19 24.68
CA PHE A 159 3.81 -13.36 23.80
C PHE A 159 4.69 -14.48 24.38
N THR A 160 4.08 -15.63 24.65
CA THR A 160 4.77 -16.79 25.23
C THR A 160 5.51 -17.62 24.18
N ALA A 161 6.67 -18.17 24.51
CA ALA A 161 7.41 -19.08 23.64
C ALA A 161 6.51 -20.18 23.06
N GLY A 162 6.61 -20.40 21.75
CA GLY A 162 5.76 -21.33 21.00
C GLY A 162 4.50 -20.73 20.39
N THR A 163 4.11 -19.49 20.74
CA THR A 163 3.02 -18.78 20.05
C THR A 163 3.33 -18.65 18.57
N LEU A 164 2.34 -19.01 17.73
CA LEU A 164 2.41 -18.83 16.28
C LEU A 164 1.88 -17.45 15.91
N LEU A 165 2.74 -16.60 15.39
CA LEU A 165 2.38 -15.29 14.87
C LEU A 165 1.76 -15.43 13.48
N ASN A 166 0.55 -14.89 13.29
CA ASN A 166 -0.10 -14.79 11.99
C ASN A 166 0.43 -13.54 11.29
N THR A 167 1.32 -13.68 10.31
CA THR A 167 1.91 -12.51 9.65
C THR A 167 1.13 -12.12 8.38
N GLY A 168 0.25 -12.99 7.89
CA GLY A 168 -0.44 -12.85 6.60
C GLY A 168 0.49 -12.71 5.39
N MET A 169 1.73 -13.15 5.55
CA MET A 169 2.69 -13.12 4.46
C MET A 169 2.42 -14.30 3.54
N ASP A 170 2.06 -13.98 2.31
CA ASP A 170 1.84 -14.94 1.23
C ASP A 170 3.15 -15.59 0.79
N VAL A 171 3.18 -16.92 0.71
CA VAL A 171 4.35 -17.66 0.20
C VAL A 171 3.90 -18.54 -0.97
N PRO A 172 4.33 -18.25 -2.21
CA PRO A 172 4.05 -19.12 -3.36
C PRO A 172 4.67 -20.50 -3.19
N ALA A 173 4.06 -21.51 -3.80
CA ALA A 173 4.58 -22.87 -3.78
C ALA A 173 6.03 -22.93 -4.31
N GLY A 174 6.91 -23.60 -3.55
CA GLY A 174 8.34 -23.69 -3.86
C GLY A 174 9.16 -22.41 -3.66
N SER A 175 8.56 -21.31 -3.22
CA SER A 175 9.30 -20.07 -2.90
C SER A 175 10.06 -20.19 -1.58
N ILE A 176 11.20 -19.50 -1.49
CA ILE A 176 12.01 -19.38 -0.26
C ILE A 176 11.83 -18.03 0.45
N LEU A 177 11.05 -17.13 -0.15
CA LEU A 177 10.70 -15.82 0.40
C LEU A 177 9.19 -15.57 0.21
N PRO A 178 8.56 -14.79 1.11
CA PRO A 178 7.23 -14.29 0.86
C PRO A 178 7.14 -13.42 -0.39
N LEU A 179 5.94 -13.34 -0.96
CA LEU A 179 5.62 -12.50 -2.11
C LEU A 179 5.90 -11.03 -1.76
N GLY A 180 6.58 -10.33 -2.66
CA GLY A 180 6.93 -8.92 -2.46
C GLY A 180 8.10 -8.64 -1.51
N MET A 181 8.75 -9.66 -0.92
CA MET A 181 9.99 -9.46 -0.15
C MET A 181 11.24 -9.67 -1.03
N ARG A 182 12.21 -8.77 -0.92
CA ARG A 182 13.47 -8.82 -1.68
C ARG A 182 14.69 -8.77 -0.80
N THR A 183 15.57 -9.74 -0.96
CA THR A 183 16.87 -9.75 -0.31
C THR A 183 17.92 -9.05 -1.17
N SER A 184 18.74 -8.20 -0.57
CA SER A 184 19.97 -7.68 -1.18
C SER A 184 21.17 -8.00 -0.31
N ILE A 185 22.35 -8.12 -0.92
CA ILE A 185 23.63 -8.27 -0.21
C ILE A 185 24.46 -7.05 -0.49
N GLU A 186 24.68 -6.23 0.54
CA GLU A 186 25.49 -5.03 0.44
C GLU A 186 26.54 -5.04 1.56
N LYS A 187 27.81 -4.86 1.19
CA LYS A 187 28.95 -4.91 2.14
C LYS A 187 28.97 -6.19 3.01
N GLY A 188 28.50 -7.31 2.46
CA GLY A 188 28.46 -8.61 3.14
C GLY A 188 27.30 -8.79 4.14
N LYS A 189 26.38 -7.82 4.25
CA LYS A 189 25.16 -7.94 5.06
C LYS A 189 23.96 -8.25 4.18
N VAL A 190 23.17 -9.25 4.58
CA VAL A 190 21.85 -9.52 3.98
C VAL A 190 20.87 -8.49 4.52
N ARG A 191 20.16 -7.82 3.62
CA ARG A 191 19.07 -6.90 3.92
C ARG A 191 17.81 -7.32 3.20
N VAL A 192 16.66 -6.93 3.73
CA VAL A 192 15.36 -7.17 3.12
C VAL A 192 14.63 -5.85 2.93
N GLY A 193 13.99 -5.73 1.78
CA GLY A 193 13.06 -4.65 1.44
C GLY A 193 11.74 -5.20 0.95
N ILE A 194 10.80 -4.30 0.73
CA ILE A 194 9.43 -4.62 0.33
C ILE A 194 9.11 -4.02 -1.04
N THR A 195 8.23 -4.68 -1.78
CA THR A 195 7.72 -4.19 -3.07
C THR A 195 6.19 -4.07 -3.01
N CYS A 196 5.59 -3.46 -4.03
CA CYS A 196 4.13 -3.31 -4.13
C CYS A 196 3.38 -4.66 -3.98
N ALA A 197 3.97 -5.75 -4.46
CA ALA A 197 3.41 -7.09 -4.42
C ALA A 197 3.21 -7.68 -3.01
N LEU A 198 3.82 -7.11 -1.96
CA LEU A 198 3.56 -7.55 -0.59
C LEU A 198 2.11 -7.25 -0.17
N CYS A 199 1.59 -6.09 -0.59
CA CYS A 199 0.25 -5.62 -0.22
C CYS A 199 -0.77 -5.72 -1.38
N HIS A 200 -0.32 -5.78 -2.64
CA HIS A 200 -1.18 -5.67 -3.83
C HIS A 200 -1.15 -6.91 -4.74
N ALA A 201 -0.65 -8.04 -4.24
CA ALA A 201 -0.88 -9.35 -4.84
C ALA A 201 -1.18 -10.36 -3.74
N ALA A 202 -2.07 -11.30 -4.05
CA ALA A 202 -2.51 -12.32 -3.10
C ALA A 202 -2.32 -13.74 -3.68
N ILE A 203 -2.37 -14.76 -2.83
CA ILE A 203 -2.38 -16.17 -3.21
C ILE A 203 -3.79 -16.72 -3.02
N ASP A 204 -4.33 -17.37 -4.05
CA ASP A 204 -5.56 -18.16 -3.90
C ASP A 204 -5.28 -19.39 -3.04
N SER A 205 -5.95 -19.49 -1.89
CA SER A 205 -5.76 -20.57 -0.93
C SER A 205 -6.01 -21.97 -1.52
N ARG A 206 -6.89 -22.09 -2.52
CA ARG A 206 -7.26 -23.36 -3.15
C ARG A 206 -6.24 -23.84 -4.17
N SER A 207 -5.83 -22.98 -5.10
CA SER A 207 -4.96 -23.34 -6.22
C SER A 207 -3.48 -23.04 -6.00
N GLY A 208 -3.15 -22.13 -5.08
CA GLY A 208 -1.81 -21.61 -4.86
C GLY A 208 -1.30 -20.67 -5.94
N ARG A 209 -2.17 -20.26 -6.88
CA ARG A 209 -1.84 -19.27 -7.91
C ARG A 209 -1.86 -17.86 -7.32
N VAL A 210 -1.00 -17.00 -7.86
CA VAL A 210 -1.01 -15.56 -7.54
C VAL A 210 -2.18 -14.87 -8.26
N ILE A 211 -2.95 -14.11 -7.51
CA ILE A 211 -3.97 -13.19 -8.00
C ILE A 211 -3.31 -11.81 -8.10
N GLU A 212 -2.85 -11.45 -9.29
CA GLU A 212 -2.20 -10.15 -9.52
C GLU A 212 -3.24 -9.04 -9.34
N GLY A 213 -2.92 -8.04 -8.51
CA GLY A 213 -3.75 -6.86 -8.27
C GLY A 213 -4.77 -6.99 -7.14
N ALA A 214 -5.04 -8.20 -6.65
CA ALA A 214 -5.84 -8.38 -5.44
C ALA A 214 -5.03 -7.87 -4.23
N PRO A 215 -5.67 -7.12 -3.31
CA PRO A 215 -5.01 -6.74 -2.08
C PRO A 215 -4.72 -7.98 -1.23
N ASN A 216 -3.55 -8.03 -0.62
CA ASN A 216 -3.29 -8.95 0.47
C ASN A 216 -4.03 -8.38 1.70
N ASN A 217 -5.18 -8.98 2.01
CA ASN A 217 -6.11 -8.51 3.03
C ASN A 217 -5.83 -9.07 4.43
N ASP A 218 -4.84 -9.95 4.58
CA ASP A 218 -4.44 -10.52 5.86
C ASP A 218 -2.98 -10.28 6.24
N VAL A 219 -2.16 -9.67 5.37
CA VAL A 219 -0.81 -9.20 5.73
C VAL A 219 -0.88 -8.29 6.94
N ASP A 220 -0.07 -8.55 7.96
CA ASP A 220 -0.09 -7.85 9.23
C ASP A 220 1.19 -7.00 9.40
N PRO A 221 1.27 -5.82 8.74
CA PRO A 221 2.43 -4.95 8.87
C PRO A 221 2.55 -4.36 10.28
N GLY A 222 1.44 -4.18 11.00
CA GLY A 222 1.44 -3.71 12.38
C GLY A 222 2.19 -4.67 13.30
N LEU A 223 1.84 -5.96 13.25
CA LEU A 223 2.56 -7.02 13.97
C LEU A 223 4.03 -7.11 13.56
N VAL A 224 4.33 -7.09 12.26
CA VAL A 224 5.72 -7.20 11.78
C VAL A 224 6.58 -6.03 12.25
N LEU A 225 6.04 -4.80 12.18
CA LEU A 225 6.75 -3.59 12.62
C LEU A 225 6.90 -3.53 14.14
N ALA A 226 5.87 -3.90 14.92
CA ALA A 226 5.97 -3.98 16.38
C ALA A 226 6.99 -5.01 16.86
N MET A 227 7.25 -6.05 16.06
CA MET A 227 8.27 -7.05 16.34
C MET A 227 9.70 -6.58 15.99
N ALA A 228 9.86 -5.40 15.40
CA ALA A 228 11.17 -4.81 15.09
C ALA A 228 11.87 -4.28 16.36
N THR A 229 13.17 -4.06 16.29
CA THR A 229 13.95 -3.57 17.46
C THR A 229 13.98 -2.05 17.62
N ASN A 230 13.50 -1.32 16.61
CA ASN A 230 13.40 0.14 16.58
C ASN A 230 12.15 0.56 15.78
N SER A 231 10.98 0.06 16.20
CA SER A 231 9.68 0.39 15.59
C SER A 231 9.37 1.89 15.73
N ALA A 232 9.94 2.55 16.74
CA ALA A 232 9.88 4.00 16.95
C ALA A 232 10.33 4.84 15.74
N ALA A 233 11.14 4.29 14.82
CA ALA A 233 11.45 4.95 13.56
C ALA A 233 10.22 5.19 12.67
N MET A 234 9.11 4.49 12.92
CA MET A 234 7.83 4.59 12.23
C MET A 234 6.77 5.34 13.07
N PHE A 235 7.17 6.12 14.07
CA PHE A 235 6.21 6.76 14.99
C PHE A 235 5.17 7.63 14.28
N ARG A 236 5.52 8.28 13.16
CA ARG A 236 4.61 9.20 12.46
C ARG A 236 3.40 8.50 11.86
N GLN A 237 3.49 7.20 11.59
CA GLN A 237 2.37 6.38 11.12
C GLN A 237 1.40 5.98 12.26
N THR A 238 1.80 6.16 13.53
CA THR A 238 0.98 5.82 14.71
C THR A 238 0.29 7.06 15.29
N GLY A 239 -0.40 6.95 16.42
CA GLY A 239 -0.94 8.08 17.18
C GLY A 239 0.06 8.73 18.16
N VAL A 240 1.30 8.24 18.20
CA VAL A 240 2.30 8.63 19.21
C VAL A 240 2.95 9.96 18.85
N ASN A 241 2.86 10.93 19.77
CA ASN A 241 3.70 12.13 19.74
C ASN A 241 4.89 11.97 20.69
N PRO A 242 6.10 11.66 20.16
CA PRO A 242 7.27 11.36 21.00
C PRO A 242 7.72 12.56 21.85
N THR A 243 7.43 13.80 21.42
CA THR A 243 7.79 15.01 22.19
C THR A 243 6.95 15.22 23.46
N LYS A 244 5.89 14.41 23.64
CA LYS A 244 5.05 14.41 24.84
C LYS A 244 5.41 13.30 25.83
N LEU A 245 6.33 12.41 25.46
CA LEU A 245 6.80 11.34 26.32
C LEU A 245 7.93 11.82 27.25
N PRO A 246 8.20 11.11 28.35
CA PRO A 246 9.29 11.45 29.27
C PRO A 246 10.63 11.59 28.55
N LEU A 247 11.47 12.52 29.00
CA LEU A 247 12.83 12.67 28.47
C LEU A 247 13.71 11.50 28.90
N GLY A 248 14.56 11.04 27.98
CA GLY A 248 15.62 10.08 28.26
C GLY A 248 16.95 10.76 28.57
N ASP A 249 18.02 9.96 28.56
CA ASP A 249 19.38 10.44 28.82
C ASP A 249 20.14 10.85 27.55
N ARG A 250 19.67 10.44 26.35
CA ARG A 250 20.35 10.69 25.08
C ARG A 250 20.34 12.19 24.77
N THR A 251 21.53 12.78 24.71
CA THR A 251 21.71 14.17 24.28
C THR A 251 22.00 14.29 22.80
N TYR A 252 21.58 15.41 22.21
CA TYR A 252 21.82 15.77 20.82
C TYR A 252 21.92 17.30 20.68
N ILE A 253 22.38 17.76 19.53
CA ILE A 253 22.35 19.18 19.16
C ILE A 253 21.03 19.45 18.43
N ASN A 254 20.20 20.33 19.01
CA ASN A 254 18.89 20.69 18.44
C ASN A 254 19.00 21.69 17.28
N ALA A 255 17.85 22.09 16.73
CA ALA A 255 17.77 23.05 15.64
C ALA A 255 18.41 24.42 15.97
N ASP A 256 18.40 24.83 17.25
CA ASP A 256 18.99 26.09 17.73
C ASP A 256 20.51 25.98 18.00
N GLY A 257 21.11 24.80 17.83
CA GLY A 257 22.51 24.54 18.11
C GLY A 257 22.82 24.30 19.59
N GLU A 258 21.81 24.07 20.41
CA GLU A 258 21.91 23.83 21.84
C GLU A 258 21.91 22.34 22.15
N ILE A 259 22.51 21.96 23.29
CA ILE A 259 22.43 20.59 23.80
C ILE A 259 21.03 20.37 24.38
N ALA A 260 20.29 19.44 23.79
CA ALA A 260 18.97 19.03 24.24
C ALA A 260 18.95 17.52 24.52
N ARG A 261 17.81 17.01 25.04
CA ARG A 261 17.59 15.59 25.31
C ARG A 261 16.45 15.04 24.46
N LEU A 262 16.65 13.85 23.92
CA LEU A 262 15.60 13.10 23.22
C LEU A 262 14.64 12.45 24.23
N PRO A 263 13.41 12.09 23.81
CA PRO A 263 12.50 11.30 24.62
C PRO A 263 13.12 9.94 24.98
N ASP A 264 12.65 9.34 26.07
CA ASP A 264 13.08 8.01 26.50
C ASP A 264 12.78 7.00 25.40
N ALA A 265 13.84 6.40 24.85
CA ALA A 265 13.72 5.52 23.70
C ALA A 265 12.75 4.38 23.99
N LYS A 266 12.83 3.74 25.16
CA LYS A 266 11.95 2.63 25.52
C LYS A 266 10.48 3.06 25.61
N ALA A 267 10.19 4.21 26.21
CA ALA A 267 8.83 4.73 26.28
C ALA A 267 8.24 5.02 24.89
N VAL A 268 9.06 5.51 23.95
CA VAL A 268 8.63 5.72 22.56
C VAL A 268 8.36 4.38 21.88
N GLU A 269 9.28 3.41 21.96
CA GLU A 269 9.09 2.06 21.39
C GLU A 269 7.83 1.40 21.94
N ASP A 270 7.66 1.35 23.27
CA ASP A 270 6.51 0.70 23.90
C ASP A 270 5.17 1.34 23.47
N ALA A 271 5.14 2.67 23.29
CA ALA A 271 3.94 3.37 22.82
C ALA A 271 3.65 3.10 21.33
N VAL A 272 4.70 3.11 20.49
CA VAL A 272 4.57 2.86 19.04
C VAL A 272 4.18 1.40 18.80
N ASP A 273 4.80 0.46 19.49
CA ASP A 273 4.46 -0.96 19.46
C ASP A 273 3.00 -1.21 19.86
N ALA A 274 2.50 -0.50 20.88
CA ALA A 274 1.12 -0.66 21.33
C ALA A 274 0.10 -0.21 20.27
N ASP A 275 0.38 0.88 19.55
CA ASP A 275 -0.43 1.34 18.42
C ASP A 275 -0.32 0.39 17.21
N LEU A 276 0.89 -0.06 16.87
CA LEU A 276 1.12 -0.99 15.77
C LEU A 276 0.44 -2.35 16.01
N LEU A 277 0.50 -2.87 17.24
CA LEU A 277 -0.21 -4.10 17.63
C LEU A 277 -1.73 -3.93 17.69
N SER A 278 -2.25 -2.71 17.59
CA SER A 278 -3.68 -2.45 17.49
C SER A 278 -4.18 -2.44 16.05
N TRP A 279 -3.28 -2.37 15.06
CA TRP A 279 -3.66 -2.39 13.65
C TRP A 279 -4.21 -3.75 13.27
N PRO A 280 -5.36 -3.81 12.59
CA PRO A 280 -5.82 -5.08 12.07
C PRO A 280 -5.03 -5.51 10.82
N PRO A 281 -4.94 -6.83 10.55
CA PRO A 281 -4.44 -7.36 9.29
C PRO A 281 -5.09 -6.70 8.06
N GLY A 282 -4.32 -6.58 6.97
CA GLY A 282 -4.76 -5.96 5.72
C GLY A 282 -4.84 -4.43 5.74
N ASN A 283 -4.39 -3.78 6.82
CA ASN A 283 -4.46 -2.33 6.98
C ASN A 283 -3.07 -1.71 7.22
N PHE A 284 -2.87 -0.50 6.71
CA PHE A 284 -1.62 0.26 6.87
C PHE A 284 -1.90 1.78 6.87
N ASP A 285 -1.09 2.55 7.62
CA ASP A 285 -1.14 4.01 7.56
C ASP A 285 -0.07 4.60 6.62
N SER A 286 -0.52 5.16 5.50
CA SER A 286 0.33 5.77 4.47
C SER A 286 0.35 7.31 4.46
N THR A 287 -0.15 7.98 5.50
CA THR A 287 -0.22 9.45 5.58
C THR A 287 0.83 10.00 6.55
N GLY A 288 1.05 9.30 7.66
CA GLY A 288 2.11 9.64 8.61
C GLY A 288 1.89 10.99 9.29
N ASN A 289 0.69 11.22 9.85
CA ASN A 289 0.23 12.46 10.48
C ASN A 289 0.09 12.39 12.02
N MET A 290 0.65 11.35 12.65
CA MET A 290 0.52 11.06 14.08
C MET A 290 -0.92 10.81 14.56
N VAL A 291 -1.75 10.12 13.75
CA VAL A 291 -3.09 9.64 14.14
C VAL A 291 -3.16 8.14 13.87
N ASN A 292 -3.57 7.34 14.86
CA ASN A 292 -3.70 5.89 14.69
C ASN A 292 -5.02 5.54 13.97
N ASN A 293 -5.01 5.57 12.64
CA ASN A 293 -6.17 5.25 11.81
C ASN A 293 -5.75 4.61 10.47
N PRO A 294 -5.13 3.42 10.49
CA PRO A 294 -4.75 2.73 9.27
C PRO A 294 -5.97 2.46 8.39
N SER A 295 -5.74 2.39 7.08
CA SER A 295 -6.78 2.08 6.09
C SER A 295 -6.47 0.77 5.38
N GLN A 296 -7.49 0.11 4.86
CA GLN A 296 -7.36 -1.14 4.13
C GLN A 296 -6.47 -0.96 2.90
N ASN A 297 -5.64 -1.98 2.61
CA ASN A 297 -4.87 -2.09 1.39
C ASN A 297 -5.80 -1.98 0.16
N PRO A 298 -5.64 -0.96 -0.71
CA PRO A 298 -6.52 -0.80 -1.85
C PRO A 298 -6.24 -1.84 -2.93
N SER A 299 -7.26 -2.16 -3.72
CA SER A 299 -7.13 -2.97 -4.93
C SER A 299 -6.27 -2.28 -5.98
N SER A 300 -5.52 -3.08 -6.75
CA SER A 300 -4.79 -2.65 -7.95
C SER A 300 -5.53 -2.91 -9.26
N TYR A 301 -6.85 -3.17 -9.21
CA TYR A 301 -7.74 -3.09 -10.38
C TYR A 301 -8.08 -1.62 -10.67
N THR A 302 -7.14 -0.91 -11.28
CA THR A 302 -7.14 0.57 -11.31
C THR A 302 -7.76 1.18 -12.55
N HIS A 303 -8.03 0.39 -13.59
CA HIS A 303 -8.52 0.92 -14.85
C HIS A 303 -9.82 1.71 -14.63
N LYS A 304 -9.77 3.03 -14.92
CA LYS A 304 -10.88 3.97 -14.68
C LYS A 304 -11.42 3.97 -13.23
N ALA A 305 -10.59 3.65 -12.23
CA ALA A 305 -10.98 3.68 -10.82
C ALA A 305 -10.60 4.98 -10.08
N TRP A 306 -10.19 6.01 -10.83
CA TRP A 306 -9.77 7.31 -10.31
C TRP A 306 -10.93 8.06 -9.62
N PRO A 307 -10.64 8.98 -8.68
CA PRO A 307 -9.32 9.20 -8.07
C PRO A 307 -8.87 8.03 -7.18
N TYR A 308 -7.58 7.97 -6.86
CA TYR A 308 -6.96 6.86 -6.14
C TYR A 308 -6.60 7.20 -4.68
N GLY A 309 -6.34 6.17 -3.88
CA GLY A 309 -6.23 6.27 -2.42
C GLY A 309 -7.59 6.27 -1.73
N TRP A 310 -7.62 6.17 -0.40
CA TRP A 310 -8.88 6.13 0.37
C TRP A 310 -9.66 7.45 0.28
N SER A 311 -8.95 8.60 0.28
CA SER A 311 -9.56 9.93 0.21
C SER A 311 -9.76 10.44 -1.22
N GLY A 312 -9.10 9.82 -2.20
CA GLY A 312 -8.99 10.35 -3.55
C GLY A 312 -7.89 11.41 -3.73
N ASN A 313 -6.88 11.46 -2.84
CA ASN A 313 -5.80 12.46 -2.94
C ASN A 313 -4.87 12.25 -4.15
N ALA A 314 -4.76 11.01 -4.66
CA ALA A 314 -3.97 10.70 -5.85
C ALA A 314 -4.87 10.85 -7.08
N ALA A 315 -4.95 12.09 -7.59
CA ALA A 315 -6.00 12.50 -8.53
C ALA A 315 -5.52 13.34 -9.73
N ILE A 316 -4.23 13.66 -9.81
CA ILE A 316 -3.67 14.47 -10.91
C ILE A 316 -2.33 13.91 -11.39
N GLY A 317 -1.91 14.30 -12.59
CA GLY A 317 -0.67 13.84 -13.21
C GLY A 317 -0.80 12.47 -13.85
N TRP A 318 0.34 11.85 -14.20
CA TRP A 318 0.36 10.66 -15.05
C TRP A 318 -0.60 9.54 -14.59
N PHE A 319 -1.30 8.96 -15.57
CA PHE A 319 -2.32 7.93 -15.38
C PHE A 319 -3.42 8.37 -14.41
N HIS A 320 -3.87 9.61 -14.54
CA HIS A 320 -4.87 10.28 -13.69
C HIS A 320 -4.49 10.26 -12.20
N GLY A 321 -3.19 10.35 -11.89
CA GLY A 321 -2.66 10.30 -10.53
C GLY A 321 -2.33 8.91 -10.00
N LEU A 322 -2.44 7.85 -10.80
CA LEU A 322 -1.99 6.52 -10.36
C LEU A 322 -0.48 6.51 -10.05
N THR A 323 0.30 7.27 -10.81
CA THR A 323 1.73 7.47 -10.54
C THR A 323 1.99 8.13 -9.19
N THR A 324 1.11 9.04 -8.74
CA THR A 324 1.16 9.64 -7.39
C THR A 324 0.96 8.58 -6.31
N LEU A 325 -0.04 7.71 -6.47
CA LEU A 325 -0.30 6.62 -5.53
C LEU A 325 0.92 5.69 -5.42
N ASN A 326 1.46 5.28 -6.57
CA ASN A 326 2.61 4.38 -6.65
C ASN A 326 3.87 5.00 -6.03
N SER A 327 4.07 6.31 -6.20
CA SER A 327 5.18 7.02 -5.56
C SER A 327 5.01 7.15 -4.06
N ASN A 328 3.79 7.33 -3.54
CA ASN A 328 3.56 7.68 -2.13
C ASN A 328 4.13 6.62 -1.16
N VAL A 329 4.04 5.33 -1.50
CA VAL A 329 4.58 4.26 -0.64
C VAL A 329 6.10 4.37 -0.50
N HIS A 330 6.82 4.51 -1.61
CA HIS A 330 8.29 4.47 -1.60
C HIS A 330 8.96 5.85 -1.43
N GLY A 331 8.27 6.93 -1.78
CA GLY A 331 8.71 8.32 -1.58
C GLY A 331 8.49 8.80 -0.14
N THR A 332 7.38 8.39 0.50
CA THR A 332 6.96 8.96 1.79
C THR A 332 7.03 7.96 2.96
N ASN A 333 6.77 6.66 2.72
CA ASN A 333 6.37 5.73 3.78
C ASN A 333 7.36 4.61 4.07
N SER A 334 7.98 3.99 3.05
CA SER A 334 8.93 2.90 3.27
C SER A 334 10.27 3.36 3.86
N ASP A 335 10.48 4.68 3.91
CA ASP A 335 11.57 5.35 4.60
C ASP A 335 11.06 6.62 5.29
N ALA A 336 10.99 6.61 6.62
CA ALA A 336 10.48 7.76 7.35
C ALA A 336 11.44 8.96 7.37
N THR A 337 12.71 8.79 6.96
CA THR A 337 13.67 9.92 6.93
C THR A 337 13.30 10.97 5.89
N THR A 338 12.54 10.61 4.85
CA THR A 338 12.07 11.53 3.80
C THR A 338 11.13 12.62 4.34
N GLY A 339 10.46 12.37 5.48
CA GLY A 339 9.62 13.35 6.17
C GLY A 339 10.39 14.42 6.95
N ALA A 340 11.72 14.35 7.04
CA ALA A 340 12.50 15.20 7.92
C ALA A 340 12.39 16.70 7.59
N ASP A 341 12.41 17.08 6.31
CA ASP A 341 12.35 18.49 5.88
C ASP A 341 10.94 19.10 6.03
N SER A 342 9.89 18.29 6.08
CA SER A 342 8.50 18.73 6.25
C SER A 342 7.95 18.52 7.67
N SER A 343 8.70 17.80 8.53
CA SER A 343 8.33 17.44 9.91
C SER A 343 7.82 18.60 10.75
N GLN A 344 8.47 19.77 10.68
CA GLN A 344 8.05 20.94 11.44
C GLN A 344 6.66 21.45 11.03
N ALA A 345 6.36 21.45 9.73
CA ALA A 345 5.10 21.97 9.22
C ALA A 345 3.96 20.95 9.34
N LEU A 346 4.27 19.66 9.21
CA LEU A 346 3.29 18.57 9.26
C LEU A 346 2.99 18.11 10.69
N LEU A 347 4.02 17.95 11.51
CA LEU A 347 3.98 17.27 12.81
C LEU A 347 4.28 18.20 13.98
N ASN A 348 4.75 19.43 13.72
CA ASN A 348 5.25 20.36 14.73
C ASN A 348 6.41 19.77 15.56
N ILE A 349 7.30 19.05 14.89
CA ILE A 349 8.55 18.50 15.43
C ILE A 349 9.67 19.02 14.53
N ASP A 350 10.71 19.64 15.09
CA ASP A 350 11.82 20.13 14.29
C ASP A 350 12.63 18.98 13.68
N LYS A 351 13.32 19.27 12.57
CA LYS A 351 14.09 18.29 11.79
C LYS A 351 15.10 17.51 12.64
N GLU A 352 15.78 18.17 13.57
CA GLU A 352 16.82 17.53 14.39
C GLU A 352 16.18 16.57 15.39
N THR A 353 15.13 17.00 16.11
CA THR A 353 14.38 16.12 17.01
C THR A 353 13.76 14.93 16.26
N TYR A 354 13.16 15.19 15.09
CA TYR A 354 12.55 14.17 14.23
C TYR A 354 13.55 13.07 13.84
N LEU A 355 14.69 13.45 13.25
CA LEU A 355 15.75 12.50 12.89
C LEU A 355 16.38 11.86 14.13
N GLY A 356 16.49 12.61 15.22
CA GLY A 356 17.01 12.11 16.49
C GLY A 356 16.18 10.95 17.03
N ILE A 357 14.86 11.05 16.98
CA ILE A 357 13.93 9.97 17.38
C ILE A 357 14.09 8.73 16.49
N ILE A 358 14.24 8.91 15.16
CA ILE A 358 14.44 7.80 14.22
C ILE A 358 15.75 7.06 14.50
N PHE A 359 16.83 7.81 14.76
CA PHE A 359 18.18 7.26 14.85
C PHE A 359 18.63 6.88 16.27
N GLN A 360 17.98 7.35 17.33
CA GLN A 360 18.47 7.14 18.70
C GLN A 360 18.64 5.66 19.09
N ASN A 361 17.79 4.79 18.54
CA ASN A 361 17.76 3.37 18.85
C ASN A 361 17.89 2.48 17.60
N SER A 362 18.41 3.01 16.48
CA SER A 362 18.59 2.23 15.25
C SER A 362 19.24 0.87 15.50
N ALA A 363 18.70 -0.14 14.81
CA ALA A 363 19.03 -1.54 15.03
C ALA A 363 20.51 -1.82 14.74
N ASN A 364 21.04 -1.23 13.68
CA ASN A 364 22.46 -1.27 13.36
C ASN A 364 23.19 -0.08 14.01
N GLN A 365 24.25 -0.38 14.76
CA GLN A 365 25.07 0.60 15.46
C GLN A 365 25.65 1.69 14.54
N ALA A 366 25.89 1.39 13.25
CA ALA A 366 26.37 2.38 12.28
C ALA A 366 25.36 3.51 12.00
N PHE A 367 24.07 3.26 12.25
CA PHE A 367 22.98 4.21 12.05
C PHE A 367 22.47 4.80 13.37
N ARG A 368 23.03 4.37 14.52
CA ARG A 368 22.58 4.85 15.83
C ARG A 368 23.18 6.21 16.15
N LEU A 369 22.33 7.18 16.50
CA LEU A 369 22.74 8.54 16.79
C LEU A 369 23.81 8.59 17.91
N PRO A 370 25.01 9.15 17.64
CA PRO A 370 26.03 9.34 18.67
C PRO A 370 25.63 10.41 19.69
N GLU A 371 26.15 10.27 20.91
CA GLU A 371 25.92 11.23 21.99
C GLU A 371 26.37 12.65 21.61
N GLY A 372 25.48 13.64 21.77
CA GLY A 372 25.76 15.04 21.47
C GLY A 372 25.97 15.34 19.99
N ALA A 373 25.61 14.42 19.08
CA ALA A 373 25.65 14.69 17.64
C ALA A 373 24.47 15.57 17.20
N LYS A 374 24.65 16.30 16.10
CA LYS A 374 23.56 16.91 15.36
C LYS A 374 22.96 15.88 14.40
N PRO A 375 21.67 15.48 14.54
CA PRO A 375 21.07 14.39 13.77
C PRO A 375 21.16 14.54 12.25
N SER A 376 20.93 15.73 11.69
CA SER A 376 21.04 15.95 10.24
C SER A 376 22.47 15.80 9.71
N GLU A 377 23.46 16.34 10.41
CA GLU A 377 24.88 16.17 10.05
C GLU A 377 25.37 14.73 10.23
N PHE A 378 24.81 14.01 11.21
CA PHE A 378 25.07 12.59 11.37
C PHE A 378 24.49 11.82 10.18
N PHE A 379 23.24 12.09 9.81
CA PHE A 379 22.56 11.42 8.70
C PHE A 379 23.32 11.60 7.37
N GLU A 380 23.74 12.83 7.05
CA GLU A 380 24.52 13.13 5.83
C GLU A 380 25.82 12.29 5.73
N LYS A 381 26.45 11.97 6.87
CA LYS A 381 27.69 11.16 6.89
C LYS A 381 27.47 9.68 6.64
N ILE A 382 26.28 9.17 6.96
CA ILE A 382 25.94 7.73 6.90
C ILE A 382 24.95 7.39 5.79
N ASP A 383 24.56 8.40 5.01
CA ASP A 383 23.58 8.31 3.94
C ASP A 383 23.92 7.19 2.94
N PRO A 384 23.07 6.16 2.79
CA PRO A 384 23.26 5.09 1.81
C PRO A 384 23.00 5.53 0.35
N THR A 385 22.42 6.71 0.17
CA THR A 385 22.00 7.32 -1.09
C THR A 385 22.45 8.79 -1.19
N PRO A 386 23.78 9.06 -1.17
CA PRO A 386 24.31 10.42 -1.07
C PRO A 386 23.71 11.41 -2.08
N GLY A 387 23.15 12.49 -1.55
CA GLY A 387 22.57 13.60 -2.33
C GLY A 387 21.05 13.53 -2.49
N GLU A 388 20.44 12.42 -2.08
CA GLU A 388 18.99 12.23 -2.01
C GLU A 388 18.49 12.62 -0.59
N PRO A 389 17.26 13.13 -0.41
CA PRO A 389 16.78 13.55 0.92
C PRO A 389 16.42 12.46 1.93
N GLY A 390 16.55 11.19 1.54
CA GLY A 390 16.28 10.03 2.38
C GLY A 390 17.29 8.91 2.10
N MET A 391 17.05 7.75 2.70
CA MET A 391 17.76 6.50 2.46
C MET A 391 17.28 5.73 1.22
N ASN A 392 16.08 6.05 0.74
CA ASN A 392 15.50 5.50 -0.48
C ASN A 392 15.95 6.24 -1.73
N GLN A 393 15.79 5.58 -2.88
CA GLN A 393 15.96 6.16 -4.21
C GLN A 393 14.80 7.06 -4.60
N VAL A 394 15.00 8.36 -4.38
CA VAL A 394 14.02 9.41 -4.67
C VAL A 394 14.67 10.59 -5.40
N ILE A 395 13.88 11.30 -6.20
CA ILE A 395 14.24 12.59 -6.76
C ILE A 395 13.46 13.73 -6.11
N LYS A 396 14.10 14.89 -5.99
CA LYS A 396 13.46 16.14 -5.58
C LYS A 396 12.59 16.63 -6.74
N MET A 397 11.28 16.78 -6.50
CA MET A 397 10.36 17.36 -7.46
C MET A 397 10.44 18.89 -7.46
N PRO A 398 9.98 19.58 -8.53
CA PRO A 398 9.94 21.04 -8.53
C PRO A 398 9.09 21.54 -7.35
N GLY A 399 9.72 22.28 -6.43
CA GLY A 399 9.08 22.78 -5.21
C GLY A 399 9.62 22.22 -3.89
N TYR A 400 10.37 21.11 -3.94
CA TYR A 400 10.99 20.53 -2.75
C TYR A 400 11.73 21.60 -1.91
N PRO A 401 11.53 21.67 -0.58
CA PRO A 401 10.93 20.65 0.30
C PRO A 401 9.40 20.72 0.45
N LYS A 402 8.71 21.58 -0.31
CA LYS A 402 7.24 21.58 -0.33
C LYS A 402 6.73 20.55 -1.33
N GLY A 403 5.64 19.88 -0.97
CA GLY A 403 4.93 19.00 -1.89
C GLY A 403 3.90 19.72 -2.76
N SER A 404 3.20 18.94 -3.57
CA SER A 404 2.07 19.38 -4.38
C SER A 404 1.00 18.27 -4.43
N PRO A 405 -0.21 18.53 -4.95
CA PRO A 405 -1.20 17.47 -5.13
C PRO A 405 -0.73 16.33 -6.06
N PHE A 406 0.33 16.53 -6.86
CA PHE A 406 0.92 15.46 -7.68
C PHE A 406 1.92 14.60 -6.90
N ILE A 407 2.74 15.18 -6.03
CA ILE A 407 3.71 14.45 -5.18
C ILE A 407 3.70 15.10 -3.79
N LEU A 408 3.10 14.41 -2.81
CA LEU A 408 2.63 14.98 -1.53
C LEU A 408 3.73 15.60 -0.66
N ASP A 409 4.92 15.02 -0.65
CA ASP A 409 6.08 15.45 0.13
C ASP A 409 7.18 16.06 -0.74
N GLY A 410 6.93 16.19 -2.06
CA GLY A 410 7.91 16.69 -3.03
C GLY A 410 9.00 15.69 -3.40
N LEU A 411 8.86 14.40 -3.03
CA LEU A 411 9.82 13.33 -3.33
C LEU A 411 9.17 12.24 -4.19
N MET A 412 9.70 12.04 -5.40
CA MET A 412 9.23 10.98 -6.29
C MET A 412 10.19 9.80 -6.24
N ALA A 413 9.68 8.59 -5.97
CA ALA A 413 10.47 7.37 -6.04
C ALA A 413 10.99 7.15 -7.47
N ASN A 414 12.31 7.02 -7.63
CA ASN A 414 12.92 6.77 -8.92
C ASN A 414 14.34 6.24 -8.80
N SER A 415 14.61 5.06 -9.38
CA SER A 415 15.95 4.48 -9.35
C SER A 415 16.87 5.16 -10.38
N PRO A 416 18.16 5.39 -10.06
CA PRO A 416 19.14 5.81 -11.06
C PRO A 416 19.16 4.84 -12.26
N ARG A 417 19.37 5.42 -13.45
CA ARG A 417 19.33 4.78 -14.80
C ARG A 417 17.97 4.76 -15.47
N PHE A 418 16.89 5.07 -14.78
CA PHE A 418 15.57 5.28 -15.40
C PHE A 418 15.32 6.79 -15.55
N PRO A 419 14.63 7.23 -16.61
CA PRO A 419 14.11 8.59 -16.70
C PRO A 419 13.07 8.89 -15.61
N VAL A 420 12.71 10.17 -15.47
CA VAL A 420 11.72 10.63 -14.50
C VAL A 420 10.40 9.87 -14.64
N GLY A 421 10.05 9.14 -13.58
CA GLY A 421 8.78 8.44 -13.45
C GLY A 421 8.63 7.18 -14.29
N GLU A 422 9.62 6.75 -15.08
CA GLU A 422 9.46 5.61 -16.02
C GLU A 422 9.00 4.32 -15.30
N GLN A 423 9.61 3.98 -14.17
CA GLN A 423 9.24 2.80 -13.40
C GLN A 423 7.82 2.91 -12.83
N LEU A 424 7.47 4.06 -12.25
CA LEU A 424 6.15 4.30 -11.65
C LEU A 424 5.05 4.34 -12.71
N ASN A 425 5.30 4.97 -13.86
CA ASN A 425 4.43 4.99 -15.02
C ASN A 425 4.26 3.58 -15.61
N GLY A 426 5.33 2.77 -15.61
CA GLY A 426 5.27 1.34 -15.90
C GLY A 426 4.31 0.62 -14.97
N ILE A 427 4.46 0.80 -13.65
CA ILE A 427 3.60 0.18 -12.64
C ILE A 427 2.13 0.61 -12.87
N SER A 428 1.89 1.90 -13.13
CA SER A 428 0.56 2.42 -13.45
C SER A 428 -0.04 1.75 -14.70
N ALA A 429 0.74 1.61 -15.77
CA ALA A 429 0.30 0.93 -16.99
C ALA A 429 0.04 -0.57 -16.75
N PHE A 430 0.83 -1.23 -15.91
CA PHE A 430 0.61 -2.62 -15.52
C PHE A 430 -0.68 -2.78 -14.71
N GLN A 431 -0.88 -1.97 -13.67
CA GLN A 431 -2.11 -2.01 -12.84
C GLN A 431 -3.37 -1.75 -13.68
N ASN A 432 -3.32 -0.80 -14.61
CA ASN A 432 -4.42 -0.54 -15.55
C ASN A 432 -4.68 -1.66 -16.58
N SER A 433 -3.83 -2.70 -16.63
CA SER A 433 -4.05 -3.91 -17.41
C SER A 433 -4.59 -5.09 -16.59
N LEU A 434 -4.58 -4.97 -15.26
CA LEU A 434 -5.02 -6.03 -14.35
C LEU A 434 -6.55 -6.10 -14.29
N ALA A 435 -7.04 -7.32 -14.15
CA ALA A 435 -8.44 -7.65 -14.00
C ALA A 435 -8.62 -8.71 -12.90
N PRO A 436 -9.75 -8.70 -12.16
CA PRO A 436 -10.02 -9.71 -11.16
C PRO A 436 -10.14 -11.12 -11.77
N PRO A 437 -9.87 -12.18 -10.99
CA PRO A 437 -10.05 -13.54 -11.46
C PRO A 437 -11.53 -13.82 -11.75
N PRO A 438 -11.83 -14.70 -12.73
CA PRO A 438 -13.21 -15.07 -13.02
C PRO A 438 -13.83 -15.75 -11.79
N VAL A 439 -15.02 -15.29 -11.42
CA VAL A 439 -15.82 -15.90 -10.35
C VAL A 439 -16.88 -16.82 -10.93
N GLN A 440 -17.33 -17.81 -10.15
CA GLN A 440 -18.51 -18.56 -10.53
C GLN A 440 -19.73 -17.63 -10.45
N THR A 441 -20.30 -17.29 -11.60
CA THR A 441 -21.44 -16.39 -11.68
C THR A 441 -22.76 -17.14 -11.52
N ALA A 442 -23.76 -16.45 -10.96
CA ALA A 442 -25.14 -16.90 -11.02
C ALA A 442 -25.68 -16.83 -12.46
N SER A 443 -26.88 -17.36 -12.70
CA SER A 443 -27.51 -17.24 -14.02
C SER A 443 -27.71 -15.79 -14.42
N THR A 444 -27.63 -15.49 -15.73
CA THR A 444 -27.86 -14.15 -16.28
C THR A 444 -29.15 -13.51 -15.77
N ASP A 445 -30.23 -14.29 -15.62
CA ASP A 445 -31.51 -13.80 -15.08
C ASP A 445 -31.39 -13.36 -13.61
N THR A 446 -30.57 -14.05 -12.82
CA THR A 446 -30.26 -13.65 -11.43
C THR A 446 -29.46 -12.36 -11.39
N LEU A 447 -28.45 -12.23 -12.27
CA LEU A 447 -27.67 -11.00 -12.39
C LEU A 447 -28.54 -9.82 -12.84
N LYS A 448 -29.47 -10.01 -13.78
CA LYS A 448 -30.45 -8.99 -14.20
C LYS A 448 -31.35 -8.53 -13.04
N ARG A 449 -31.84 -9.45 -12.21
CA ARG A 449 -32.63 -9.09 -11.02
C ARG A 449 -31.77 -8.31 -10.03
N GLY A 450 -30.55 -8.77 -9.75
CA GLY A 450 -29.58 -8.09 -8.89
C GLY A 450 -29.26 -6.67 -9.36
N ALA A 451 -29.00 -6.48 -10.65
CA ALA A 451 -28.76 -5.18 -11.26
C ALA A 451 -29.97 -4.24 -11.14
N ALA A 452 -31.19 -4.76 -11.29
CA ALA A 452 -32.41 -3.97 -11.09
C ALA A 452 -32.59 -3.54 -9.62
N ILE A 453 -32.23 -4.41 -8.67
CA ILE A 453 -32.24 -4.09 -7.24
C ILE A 453 -31.18 -3.04 -6.92
N PHE A 454 -29.99 -3.14 -7.50
CA PHE A 454 -28.92 -2.17 -7.37
C PHE A 454 -29.36 -0.76 -7.81
N SER A 455 -30.03 -0.64 -8.96
CA SER A 455 -30.65 0.62 -9.37
C SER A 455 -31.75 1.08 -8.42
N LYS A 456 -32.66 0.17 -8.02
CA LYS A 456 -33.80 0.49 -7.14
C LYS A 456 -33.36 0.95 -5.74
N ALA A 457 -32.25 0.43 -5.23
CA ALA A 457 -31.68 0.79 -3.94
C ALA A 457 -30.88 2.12 -3.96
N GLY A 458 -30.79 2.79 -5.12
CA GLY A 458 -30.06 4.06 -5.27
C GLY A 458 -28.55 3.90 -5.38
N CYS A 459 -28.01 2.67 -5.43
CA CYS A 459 -26.55 2.45 -5.48
C CYS A 459 -25.90 3.12 -6.70
N VAL A 460 -26.64 3.25 -7.81
CA VAL A 460 -26.20 3.90 -9.06
C VAL A 460 -25.96 5.41 -8.93
N GLU A 461 -26.36 6.07 -7.82
CA GLU A 461 -26.11 7.50 -7.61
C GLU A 461 -24.61 7.79 -7.36
N CYS A 462 -23.92 6.85 -6.70
CA CYS A 462 -22.48 6.93 -6.44
C CYS A 462 -21.71 5.89 -7.27
N HIS A 463 -22.19 4.65 -7.29
CA HIS A 463 -21.54 3.55 -8.00
C HIS A 463 -22.11 3.41 -9.42
N SER A 464 -21.76 4.37 -10.27
CA SER A 464 -22.33 4.55 -11.59
C SER A 464 -21.35 4.22 -12.72
N GLY A 465 -21.86 4.25 -13.95
CA GLY A 465 -21.06 4.02 -15.15
C GLY A 465 -20.51 2.60 -15.25
N ARG A 466 -19.54 2.42 -16.14
CA ARG A 466 -19.00 1.10 -16.45
C ARG A 466 -18.26 0.48 -15.26
N TYR A 467 -17.46 1.27 -14.54
CA TYR A 467 -16.59 0.79 -13.47
C TYR A 467 -17.19 1.00 -12.07
N PHE A 468 -18.50 1.28 -12.01
CA PHE A 468 -19.25 1.41 -10.75
C PHE A 468 -18.63 2.42 -9.78
N THR A 469 -18.20 3.56 -10.31
CA THR A 469 -17.74 4.72 -9.57
C THR A 469 -18.05 5.96 -10.40
N ASN A 470 -18.57 6.99 -9.74
CA ASN A 470 -18.81 8.30 -10.34
C ASN A 470 -17.58 9.22 -10.32
N HIS A 471 -16.43 8.71 -9.84
CA HIS A 471 -15.18 9.45 -9.70
C HIS A 471 -15.21 10.63 -8.71
N GLU A 472 -16.19 10.66 -7.80
CA GLU A 472 -16.32 11.72 -6.79
C GLU A 472 -15.76 11.29 -5.43
N VAL A 473 -15.51 12.29 -4.59
CA VAL A 473 -15.22 12.17 -3.16
C VAL A 473 -16.44 12.66 -2.37
N ILE A 474 -16.95 11.81 -1.49
CA ILE A 474 -18.08 12.13 -0.61
C ILE A 474 -17.53 12.61 0.73
N ALA A 475 -18.14 13.65 1.31
CA ALA A 475 -17.71 14.15 2.61
C ALA A 475 -17.91 13.08 3.70
N ALA A 476 -16.98 12.99 4.65
CA ALA A 476 -16.99 11.95 5.68
C ALA A 476 -18.24 12.01 6.58
N ASP A 477 -18.72 13.22 6.86
CA ASP A 477 -19.95 13.49 7.62
C ASP A 477 -21.24 13.23 6.83
N GLU A 478 -21.17 13.22 5.49
CA GLU A 478 -22.28 12.84 4.60
C GLU A 478 -22.41 11.31 4.50
N ILE A 479 -21.31 10.59 4.22
CA ILE A 479 -21.34 9.13 4.08
C ILE A 479 -21.42 8.40 5.43
N GLY A 480 -20.99 9.06 6.51
CA GLY A 480 -21.12 8.59 7.90
C GLY A 480 -20.24 7.40 8.27
N THR A 481 -19.25 7.03 7.44
CA THR A 481 -18.27 5.99 7.78
C THR A 481 -17.35 6.45 8.90
N GLN A 482 -16.58 5.53 9.50
CA GLN A 482 -15.66 5.84 10.59
C GLN A 482 -14.88 7.13 10.26
N PRO A 483 -15.01 8.22 11.06
CA PRO A 483 -14.67 9.56 10.58
C PRO A 483 -13.20 9.95 10.78
N SER A 484 -12.41 9.18 11.52
CA SER A 484 -11.08 9.57 11.95
C SER A 484 -10.11 9.78 10.78
N ARG A 485 -10.27 8.99 9.70
CA ARG A 485 -9.35 9.00 8.56
C ARG A 485 -9.61 10.17 7.63
N GLY A 486 -10.86 10.56 7.41
CA GLY A 486 -11.30 11.67 6.57
C GLY A 486 -10.38 12.91 6.55
N PRO A 487 -10.02 13.48 7.72
CA PRO A 487 -9.19 14.69 7.82
C PRO A 487 -7.68 14.47 7.59
N ALA A 488 -7.20 13.23 7.39
CA ALA A 488 -5.78 12.92 7.53
C ALA A 488 -4.86 13.67 6.55
N GLN A 489 -5.37 14.11 5.40
CA GLN A 489 -4.63 14.89 4.40
C GLN A 489 -4.58 16.40 4.68
N ALA A 490 -5.33 16.92 5.67
CA ALA A 490 -5.39 18.34 6.00
C ALA A 490 -4.02 18.97 6.31
N PRO A 491 -3.07 18.29 6.99
CA PRO A 491 -1.73 18.83 7.21
C PRO A 491 -0.95 19.10 5.93
N PHE A 492 -1.04 18.20 4.95
CA PHE A 492 -0.37 18.36 3.66
C PHE A 492 -0.91 19.58 2.91
N ALA A 493 -2.24 19.76 2.89
CA ALA A 493 -2.91 20.88 2.21
C ALA A 493 -2.32 22.26 2.57
N ARG A 494 -1.84 22.44 3.81
CA ARG A 494 -1.25 23.71 4.28
C ARG A 494 0.11 24.04 3.68
N ILE A 495 0.80 23.05 3.12
CA ILE A 495 2.16 23.22 2.59
C ILE A 495 2.26 22.96 1.09
N LEU A 496 1.17 22.57 0.43
CA LEU A 496 1.18 22.29 -1.01
C LEU A 496 1.43 23.55 -1.82
N ILE A 497 2.18 23.38 -2.91
CA ILE A 497 2.37 24.37 -3.97
C ILE A 497 1.70 23.92 -5.27
N ALA A 498 1.75 24.79 -6.29
CA ALA A 498 1.29 24.44 -7.63
C ALA A 498 2.04 23.18 -8.15
N PRO A 499 1.33 22.19 -8.70
CA PRO A 499 1.94 20.93 -9.08
C PRO A 499 2.76 21.07 -10.36
N GLN A 500 3.98 20.56 -10.29
CA GLN A 500 4.96 20.61 -11.37
C GLN A 500 5.72 19.27 -11.43
N THR A 501 6.28 18.97 -12.60
CA THR A 501 7.09 17.77 -12.83
C THR A 501 8.21 18.06 -13.83
N TYR A 502 9.04 17.07 -14.11
CA TYR A 502 10.00 17.08 -15.22
C TYR A 502 9.43 16.27 -16.39
N PRO A 503 9.85 16.54 -17.64
CA PRO A 503 9.54 15.67 -18.77
C PRO A 503 9.92 14.21 -18.53
N SER A 504 9.15 13.28 -19.08
CA SER A 504 9.27 11.84 -18.82
C SER A 504 10.54 11.21 -19.39
N ASN A 505 11.29 11.94 -20.22
CA ASN A 505 12.59 11.51 -20.76
C ASN A 505 13.81 12.13 -20.05
N VAL A 506 13.61 12.99 -19.04
CA VAL A 506 14.73 13.53 -18.27
C VAL A 506 15.43 12.39 -17.52
N PRO A 507 16.75 12.23 -17.62
CA PRO A 507 17.46 11.14 -16.95
C PRO A 507 17.56 11.35 -15.43
N VAL A 508 17.70 10.25 -14.68
CA VAL A 508 18.08 10.25 -13.25
C VAL A 508 19.46 9.63 -13.05
N PRO A 509 20.41 10.29 -12.35
CA PRO A 509 20.27 11.54 -11.59
C PRO A 509 19.90 12.77 -12.43
N LEU A 510 19.13 13.68 -11.83
CA LEU A 510 18.65 14.88 -12.53
C LEU A 510 19.83 15.75 -13.00
N PRO A 511 19.76 16.34 -14.20
CA PRO A 511 20.73 17.34 -14.62
C PRO A 511 20.63 18.60 -13.73
N PRO A 512 21.64 19.50 -13.73
CA PRO A 512 21.65 20.67 -12.84
C PRO A 512 20.48 21.65 -13.00
N ASP A 513 19.92 21.77 -14.21
CA ASP A 513 18.79 22.65 -14.53
C ASP A 513 17.81 21.91 -15.46
N PRO A 514 17.04 20.94 -14.91
CA PRO A 514 16.11 20.15 -15.70
C PRO A 514 14.91 21.02 -16.13
N PRO A 515 14.38 20.83 -17.36
CA PRO A 515 13.15 21.50 -17.78
C PRO A 515 11.98 21.12 -16.87
N VAL A 516 11.10 22.08 -16.57
CA VAL A 516 9.94 21.89 -15.69
C VAL A 516 8.64 22.03 -16.49
N LEU A 517 7.68 21.16 -16.19
CA LEU A 517 6.33 21.15 -16.73
C LEU A 517 5.33 21.44 -15.62
N SER A 518 4.27 22.18 -15.94
CA SER A 518 3.09 22.28 -15.06
C SER A 518 2.26 21.01 -15.18
N VAL A 519 1.75 20.51 -14.05
CA VAL A 519 0.83 19.36 -14.05
C VAL A 519 -0.61 19.89 -14.07
N PRO A 520 -1.46 19.44 -15.01
CA PRO A 520 -2.87 19.81 -15.06
C PRO A 520 -3.63 19.43 -13.79
N THR A 521 -4.63 20.22 -13.43
CA THR A 521 -5.48 19.97 -12.24
C THR A 521 -6.96 19.85 -12.57
N ASP A 522 -7.34 20.20 -13.80
CA ASP A 522 -8.69 20.19 -14.36
C ASP A 522 -9.16 18.79 -14.79
N ILE A 523 -8.31 17.76 -14.66
CA ILE A 523 -8.68 16.36 -14.93
C ILE A 523 -9.54 15.73 -13.82
N THR A 524 -9.60 16.35 -12.64
CA THR A 524 -10.43 15.92 -11.51
C THR A 524 -11.30 17.07 -11.03
N PRO A 525 -12.59 16.83 -10.69
CA PRO A 525 -13.44 17.88 -10.15
C PRO A 525 -12.82 18.58 -8.93
N GLN A 526 -12.82 19.91 -8.94
CA GLN A 526 -12.23 20.72 -7.87
C GLN A 526 -12.82 20.37 -6.49
N ARG A 527 -14.14 20.16 -6.40
CA ARG A 527 -14.81 19.75 -5.16
C ARG A 527 -14.20 18.47 -4.59
N SER A 528 -13.94 17.49 -5.45
CA SER A 528 -13.35 16.21 -5.06
C SER A 528 -11.91 16.36 -4.59
N LEU A 529 -11.10 17.18 -5.27
CA LEU A 529 -9.75 17.53 -4.80
C LEU A 529 -9.78 18.23 -3.44
N GLU A 530 -10.67 19.19 -3.24
CA GLU A 530 -10.78 19.93 -1.98
C GLU A 530 -11.21 19.02 -0.82
N LEU A 531 -12.15 18.09 -1.04
CA LEU A 531 -12.58 17.12 -0.03
C LEU A 531 -11.47 16.10 0.28
N ALA A 532 -10.75 15.61 -0.73
CA ALA A 532 -9.65 14.65 -0.56
C ALA A 532 -8.53 15.18 0.35
N PHE A 533 -8.37 16.51 0.41
CA PHE A 533 -7.40 17.23 1.24
C PHE A 533 -8.04 17.93 2.47
N ALA A 534 -9.33 17.71 2.73
CA ALA A 534 -10.08 18.35 3.80
C ALA A 534 -10.00 19.90 3.81
N ILE A 535 -9.96 20.50 2.62
CA ILE A 535 -9.90 21.95 2.40
C ILE A 535 -11.28 22.58 2.52
N SER A 536 -12.27 22.02 1.81
CA SER A 536 -13.64 22.56 1.76
C SER A 536 -14.52 22.08 2.92
N ASN A 537 -14.20 20.92 3.51
CA ASN A 537 -14.83 20.39 4.71
C ASN A 537 -13.75 19.81 5.64
N PRO A 538 -13.65 20.25 6.92
CA PRO A 538 -12.67 19.74 7.87
C PRO A 538 -12.85 18.25 8.22
N ALA A 539 -14.03 17.66 7.97
CA ALA A 539 -14.24 16.21 8.09
C ALA A 539 -13.49 15.43 7.00
N GLY A 540 -13.06 16.09 5.93
CA GLY A 540 -12.49 15.47 4.74
C GLY A 540 -13.51 14.60 4.00
N GLY A 541 -13.01 13.60 3.27
CA GLY A 541 -13.89 12.74 2.48
C GLY A 541 -13.28 11.41 2.10
N TYR A 542 -14.15 10.55 1.55
CA TYR A 542 -13.83 9.23 1.05
C TYR A 542 -14.19 9.16 -0.42
N LYS A 543 -13.26 8.66 -1.24
CA LYS A 543 -13.56 8.47 -2.66
C LYS A 543 -14.56 7.34 -2.83
N VAL A 544 -15.43 7.43 -3.84
CA VAL A 544 -16.32 6.32 -4.21
C VAL A 544 -15.50 5.23 -4.90
N PRO A 545 -15.30 4.05 -4.29
CA PRO A 545 -14.46 3.02 -4.90
C PRO A 545 -15.13 2.40 -6.12
N SER A 546 -14.31 1.92 -7.06
CA SER A 546 -14.79 0.98 -8.09
C SER A 546 -15.26 -0.29 -7.40
N LEU A 547 -16.36 -0.88 -7.89
CA LEU A 547 -16.88 -2.16 -7.39
C LEU A 547 -16.30 -3.37 -8.16
N ILE A 548 -15.32 -3.16 -9.04
CA ILE A 548 -14.65 -4.25 -9.76
C ILE A 548 -13.79 -5.08 -8.79
N GLY A 549 -14.01 -6.39 -8.79
CA GLY A 549 -13.22 -7.33 -7.98
C GLY A 549 -13.67 -7.53 -6.53
N LEU A 550 -14.91 -7.17 -6.17
CA LEU A 550 -15.46 -7.34 -4.80
C LEU A 550 -15.32 -8.75 -4.22
N ALA A 551 -15.23 -9.78 -5.07
CA ALA A 551 -15.06 -11.16 -4.66
C ALA A 551 -13.68 -11.50 -4.09
N VAL A 552 -12.67 -10.65 -4.30
CA VAL A 552 -11.29 -10.85 -3.81
C VAL A 552 -10.77 -9.68 -2.99
N THR A 553 -11.64 -8.74 -2.62
CA THR A 553 -11.26 -7.54 -1.87
C THR A 553 -11.91 -7.44 -0.49
N ALA A 554 -12.72 -8.42 -0.07
CA ALA A 554 -13.26 -8.49 1.28
C ALA A 554 -12.13 -8.52 2.33
N PRO A 555 -12.23 -7.79 3.45
CA PRO A 555 -13.41 -7.08 3.98
C PRO A 555 -13.71 -5.74 3.28
N TYR A 556 -14.77 -5.04 3.67
CA TYR A 556 -15.22 -3.81 2.98
C TYR A 556 -15.17 -2.56 3.85
N LEU A 557 -15.36 -1.41 3.19
CA LEU A 557 -15.10 -0.04 3.66
C LEU A 557 -13.61 0.28 3.88
N HIS A 558 -13.30 1.57 4.04
CA HIS A 558 -11.93 2.07 4.10
C HIS A 558 -11.12 1.54 5.28
N ASP A 559 -11.78 1.16 6.37
CA ASP A 559 -11.17 0.63 7.61
C ASP A 559 -11.21 -0.91 7.65
N GLY A 560 -11.78 -1.55 6.62
CA GLY A 560 -12.01 -2.99 6.58
C GLY A 560 -13.01 -3.50 7.63
N GLY A 561 -13.73 -2.64 8.35
CA GLY A 561 -14.55 -3.03 9.50
C GLY A 561 -15.71 -3.98 9.16
N VAL A 562 -16.02 -4.15 7.88
CA VAL A 562 -17.13 -4.97 7.38
C VAL A 562 -16.64 -6.35 6.98
N ALA A 563 -16.72 -7.26 7.92
CA ALA A 563 -16.29 -8.64 7.72
C ALA A 563 -17.28 -9.61 8.36
N ALA A 564 -17.42 -10.78 7.75
CA ALA A 564 -18.11 -11.93 8.31
C ALA A 564 -17.54 -13.21 7.69
N SER A 565 -17.40 -14.28 8.47
CA SER A 565 -17.07 -15.60 7.91
C SER A 565 -18.30 -16.23 7.22
N SER A 566 -18.08 -17.32 6.48
CA SER A 566 -19.16 -18.11 5.88
C SER A 566 -20.13 -18.70 6.93
N GLU A 567 -19.67 -18.91 8.16
CA GLU A 567 -20.44 -19.52 9.25
C GLU A 567 -21.10 -18.48 10.17
N ALA A 568 -20.76 -17.20 10.02
CA ALA A 568 -21.25 -16.13 10.89
C ALA A 568 -22.77 -15.91 10.75
N LEU A 569 -23.33 -16.25 9.58
CA LEU A 569 -24.73 -16.02 9.22
C LEU A 569 -25.45 -17.33 8.90
N LYS A 570 -26.73 -17.43 9.28
CA LYS A 570 -27.61 -18.51 8.85
C LYS A 570 -28.89 -17.94 8.26
N ARG A 571 -29.44 -18.64 7.26
CA ARG A 571 -30.75 -18.34 6.70
C ARG A 571 -31.83 -19.12 7.43
N ASP A 572 -32.90 -18.44 7.81
CA ASP A 572 -34.15 -19.04 8.26
C ASP A 572 -35.34 -18.55 7.41
N LYS A 573 -36.56 -18.80 7.88
CA LYS A 573 -37.80 -18.42 7.19
C LYS A 573 -38.04 -16.91 7.13
N ASP A 574 -37.47 -16.14 8.05
CA ASP A 574 -37.67 -14.70 8.19
C ASP A 574 -36.50 -13.90 7.58
N GLY A 575 -35.40 -14.56 7.23
CA GLY A 575 -34.27 -13.96 6.51
C GLY A 575 -32.92 -14.49 6.98
N PHE A 576 -31.88 -13.68 6.86
CA PHE A 576 -30.57 -13.99 7.41
C PHE A 576 -30.46 -13.45 8.84
N LYS A 577 -29.88 -14.25 9.74
CA LYS A 577 -29.63 -13.87 11.13
C LYS A 577 -28.21 -14.27 11.52
N VAL A 578 -27.69 -13.61 12.54
CA VAL A 578 -26.41 -13.97 13.15
C VAL A 578 -26.48 -15.39 13.72
N ALA A 579 -25.61 -16.27 13.23
CA ALA A 579 -25.45 -17.63 13.71
C ALA A 579 -24.37 -17.69 14.81
N ASP A 580 -23.25 -17.01 14.57
CA ASP A 580 -22.13 -16.90 15.51
C ASP A 580 -21.60 -15.46 15.52
N PRO A 581 -21.88 -14.67 16.58
CA PRO A 581 -21.38 -13.30 16.68
C PRO A 581 -19.86 -13.23 16.81
N ASN A 582 -19.18 -14.31 17.20
CA ASN A 582 -17.71 -14.34 17.31
C ASN A 582 -17.02 -14.46 15.96
N GLN A 583 -17.78 -14.54 14.86
CA GLN A 583 -17.25 -14.58 13.49
C GLN A 583 -17.73 -13.36 12.67
N LEU A 584 -18.20 -12.31 13.34
CA LEU A 584 -18.54 -11.02 12.74
C LEU A 584 -17.46 -9.97 13.00
N GLY A 585 -17.35 -9.04 12.06
CA GLY A 585 -16.42 -7.91 12.13
C GLY A 585 -14.97 -8.33 12.00
N MET A 586 -14.09 -7.34 11.97
CA MET A 586 -12.64 -7.56 12.01
C MET A 586 -12.23 -8.33 13.28
N ALA A 587 -12.92 -8.06 14.39
CA ALA A 587 -12.69 -8.72 15.66
C ALA A 587 -12.99 -10.23 15.64
N GLY A 588 -14.03 -10.65 14.92
CA GLY A 588 -14.41 -12.06 14.79
C GLY A 588 -13.70 -12.80 13.66
N THR A 589 -13.17 -12.08 12.66
CA THR A 589 -12.59 -12.66 11.45
C THR A 589 -11.06 -12.60 11.44
N LEU A 590 -10.48 -11.57 10.83
CA LEU A 590 -9.04 -11.46 10.56
C LEU A 590 -8.20 -11.44 11.85
N LEU A 591 -8.67 -10.82 12.94
CA LEU A 591 -7.98 -10.87 14.24
C LEU A 591 -7.93 -12.30 14.84
N ASN A 592 -8.80 -13.20 14.39
CA ASN A 592 -8.80 -14.62 14.76
C ASN A 592 -8.27 -15.55 13.65
N ASN A 593 -7.61 -15.00 12.62
CA ASN A 593 -7.13 -15.75 11.46
C ASN A 593 -8.26 -16.53 10.73
N ILE A 594 -9.45 -15.95 10.68
CA ILE A 594 -10.59 -16.43 9.89
C ILE A 594 -10.76 -15.47 8.72
N GLN A 595 -10.64 -15.99 7.50
CA GLN A 595 -10.81 -15.20 6.29
C GLN A 595 -12.27 -14.73 6.14
N PRO A 596 -12.52 -13.44 5.87
CA PRO A 596 -13.85 -12.95 5.56
C PRO A 596 -14.41 -13.62 4.30
N ASP A 597 -15.66 -14.07 4.35
CA ASP A 597 -16.39 -14.51 3.17
C ASP A 597 -16.99 -13.28 2.45
N PRO A 598 -16.71 -13.06 1.16
CA PRO A 598 -17.22 -11.90 0.41
C PRO A 598 -18.75 -11.78 0.42
N SER A 599 -19.48 -12.90 0.29
CA SER A 599 -20.95 -12.91 0.25
C SER A 599 -21.55 -12.58 1.61
N ALA A 600 -21.03 -13.17 2.68
CA ALA A 600 -21.45 -12.86 4.05
C ALA A 600 -21.12 -11.41 4.43
N SER A 601 -19.94 -10.93 4.06
CA SER A 601 -19.49 -9.56 4.34
C SER A 601 -20.32 -8.51 3.58
N LEU A 602 -20.67 -8.74 2.31
CA LEU A 602 -21.61 -7.88 1.57
C LEU A 602 -23.02 -7.94 2.17
N ARG A 603 -23.43 -9.08 2.71
CA ARG A 603 -24.71 -9.20 3.40
C ARG A 603 -24.76 -8.36 4.67
N VAL A 604 -23.67 -8.35 5.44
CA VAL A 604 -23.49 -7.44 6.57
C VAL A 604 -23.45 -5.98 6.13
N LEU A 605 -22.94 -5.67 4.92
CA LEU A 605 -22.97 -4.31 4.38
C LEU A 605 -24.38 -3.82 4.07
N LEU A 606 -25.24 -4.70 3.56
CA LEU A 606 -26.55 -4.33 3.03
C LEU A 606 -27.70 -4.50 4.04
N ASP A 607 -27.47 -5.08 5.22
CA ASP A 607 -28.51 -5.34 6.22
C ASP A 607 -28.25 -4.57 7.52
N ARG A 608 -29.18 -3.69 7.91
CA ARG A 608 -28.98 -2.81 9.07
C ARG A 608 -28.79 -3.55 10.39
N ASN A 609 -29.48 -4.68 10.59
CA ASN A 609 -29.44 -5.42 11.86
C ASN A 609 -28.17 -6.25 11.96
N LEU A 610 -27.76 -6.88 10.86
CA LEU A 610 -26.47 -7.57 10.80
C LEU A 610 -25.32 -6.57 10.96
N ARG A 611 -25.47 -5.37 10.36
CA ARG A 611 -24.48 -4.32 10.46
C ARG A 611 -24.33 -3.75 11.86
N GLU A 612 -25.43 -3.46 12.53
CA GLU A 612 -25.43 -2.99 13.92
C GLU A 612 -24.67 -3.96 14.84
N THR A 613 -24.92 -5.26 14.70
CA THR A 613 -24.23 -6.30 15.48
C THR A 613 -22.73 -6.33 15.17
N THR A 614 -22.35 -6.25 13.89
CA THR A 614 -20.95 -6.25 13.44
C THR A 614 -20.19 -5.05 14.00
N VAL A 615 -20.78 -3.85 13.92
CA VAL A 615 -20.19 -2.62 14.49
C VAL A 615 -20.06 -2.74 16.01
N ALA A 616 -21.05 -3.30 16.71
CA ALA A 616 -20.97 -3.53 18.15
C ALA A 616 -19.84 -4.50 18.53
N VAL A 617 -19.64 -5.57 17.76
CA VAL A 617 -18.54 -6.53 17.96
C VAL A 617 -17.18 -5.86 17.76
N ASN A 618 -17.00 -5.06 16.71
CA ASN A 618 -15.76 -4.30 16.51
C ASN A 618 -15.53 -3.29 17.64
N ARG A 619 -16.56 -2.56 18.07
CA ARG A 619 -16.47 -1.56 19.15
C ARG A 619 -16.17 -2.16 20.53
N ALA A 620 -16.50 -3.44 20.74
CA ALA A 620 -16.15 -4.16 21.96
C ALA A 620 -14.66 -4.56 22.01
N ASN A 621 -13.94 -4.51 20.89
CA ASN A 621 -12.52 -4.81 20.82
C ASN A 621 -11.68 -3.54 21.04
N SER A 622 -10.84 -3.53 22.08
CA SER A 622 -10.02 -2.37 22.44
C SER A 622 -9.00 -1.97 21.37
N ASP A 623 -8.46 -2.94 20.64
CA ASP A 623 -7.43 -2.70 19.62
C ASP A 623 -8.03 -1.96 18.44
N LEU A 624 -9.21 -2.39 18.00
CA LEU A 624 -9.95 -1.74 16.93
C LEU A 624 -10.43 -0.33 17.34
N GLN A 625 -10.78 -0.11 18.61
CA GLN A 625 -11.07 1.23 19.11
C GLN A 625 -9.83 2.13 19.10
N GLN A 626 -8.66 1.58 19.45
CA GLN A 626 -7.39 2.31 19.42
C GLN A 626 -6.96 2.66 17.98
N SER A 627 -7.16 1.75 17.02
CA SER A 627 -6.86 1.97 15.59
C SER A 627 -8.00 2.61 14.80
N ASN A 628 -9.08 3.04 15.45
CA ASN A 628 -10.22 3.67 14.78
C ASN A 628 -10.89 2.82 13.68
N VAL A 629 -11.11 1.53 13.94
CA VAL A 629 -11.77 0.57 13.02
C VAL A 629 -13.09 0.12 13.64
N ASP A 630 -14.21 0.33 12.95
CA ASP A 630 -15.51 -0.15 13.43
C ASP A 630 -16.49 -0.60 12.34
N GLY A 631 -16.26 -0.22 11.08
CA GLY A 631 -17.15 -0.50 9.98
C GLY A 631 -18.46 0.27 10.04
N SER A 632 -18.55 1.44 10.66
CA SER A 632 -19.79 2.23 10.67
C SER A 632 -20.06 2.89 9.30
N GLY A 633 -21.25 3.48 9.14
CA GLY A 633 -21.63 4.29 7.99
C GLY A 633 -22.04 3.54 6.73
N HIS A 634 -22.11 4.26 5.60
CA HIS A 634 -22.61 3.74 4.33
C HIS A 634 -24.00 3.11 4.48
N ALA A 635 -24.93 3.86 5.07
CA ALA A 635 -26.26 3.39 5.50
C ALA A 635 -27.27 3.25 4.33
N TYR A 636 -26.90 2.47 3.32
CA TYR A 636 -27.73 2.14 2.15
C TYR A 636 -28.15 0.67 2.24
N TRP A 637 -29.42 0.45 2.60
CA TRP A 637 -29.90 -0.86 3.01
C TRP A 637 -30.69 -1.59 1.92
N VAL A 638 -30.42 -2.88 1.78
CA VAL A 638 -31.21 -3.85 1.01
C VAL A 638 -31.67 -4.95 1.97
N ASP A 639 -32.64 -4.58 2.81
CA ASP A 639 -33.26 -5.44 3.82
C ASP A 639 -34.79 -5.28 3.85
N THR A 640 -35.46 -6.03 4.73
CA THR A 640 -36.92 -6.08 4.80
C THR A 640 -37.55 -4.74 5.20
N GLU A 641 -36.89 -3.96 6.05
CA GLU A 641 -37.39 -2.65 6.45
C GLU A 641 -37.21 -1.60 5.33
N ALA A 642 -36.23 -1.77 4.45
CA ALA A 642 -36.10 -1.02 3.19
C ALA A 642 -37.03 -1.54 2.07
N GLY A 643 -37.87 -2.54 2.33
CA GLY A 643 -38.83 -3.08 1.36
C GLY A 643 -38.25 -4.11 0.38
N PHE A 644 -37.14 -4.75 0.73
CA PHE A 644 -36.50 -5.82 -0.05
C PHE A 644 -36.62 -7.18 0.63
N THR A 645 -36.73 -8.23 -0.18
CA THR A 645 -36.77 -9.61 0.31
C THR A 645 -35.36 -10.17 0.51
N SER A 646 -35.22 -11.27 1.26
CA SER A 646 -33.92 -11.96 1.37
C SER A 646 -33.44 -12.54 0.03
N GLN A 647 -34.36 -12.78 -0.91
CA GLN A 647 -34.00 -13.16 -2.26
C GLN A 647 -33.44 -11.98 -3.03
N ASP A 648 -34.04 -10.78 -2.90
CA ASP A 648 -33.48 -9.55 -3.50
C ASP A 648 -32.06 -9.30 -3.02
N GLN A 649 -31.84 -9.39 -1.70
CA GLN A 649 -30.51 -9.26 -1.10
C GLN A 649 -29.53 -10.31 -1.64
N THR A 650 -29.98 -11.54 -1.91
CA THR A 650 -29.12 -12.58 -2.50
C THR A 650 -28.79 -12.26 -3.96
N ASP A 651 -29.78 -11.84 -4.75
CA ASP A 651 -29.60 -11.53 -6.17
C ASP A 651 -28.67 -10.32 -6.37
N ILE A 652 -28.79 -9.26 -5.56
CA ILE A 652 -27.85 -8.12 -5.62
C ILE A 652 -26.43 -8.53 -5.22
N ILE A 653 -26.24 -9.39 -4.22
CA ILE A 653 -24.90 -9.86 -3.82
C ILE A 653 -24.28 -10.69 -4.94
N GLN A 654 -25.05 -11.57 -5.59
CA GLN A 654 -24.55 -12.32 -6.75
C GLN A 654 -24.16 -11.39 -7.90
N PHE A 655 -24.94 -10.33 -8.14
CA PHE A 655 -24.59 -9.29 -9.10
C PHE A 655 -23.29 -8.57 -8.72
N LEU A 656 -23.16 -8.06 -7.49
CA LEU A 656 -21.96 -7.37 -6.99
C LEU A 656 -20.69 -8.23 -7.08
N LEU A 657 -20.78 -9.51 -6.71
CA LEU A 657 -19.64 -10.42 -6.77
C LEU A 657 -19.26 -10.78 -8.21
N SER A 658 -20.18 -10.66 -9.17
CA SER A 658 -19.92 -10.94 -10.59
C SER A 658 -19.21 -9.82 -11.35
N LEU A 659 -19.01 -8.64 -10.73
CA LEU A 659 -18.49 -7.46 -11.41
C LEU A 659 -16.99 -7.59 -11.76
N ASP A 660 -16.69 -7.51 -13.05
CA ASP A 660 -15.35 -7.53 -13.64
C ASP A 660 -15.16 -6.47 -14.74
N ASP A 661 -14.06 -6.58 -15.50
CA ASP A 661 -13.72 -5.70 -16.63
C ASP A 661 -14.51 -5.97 -17.93
N ASP A 662 -15.50 -6.88 -17.94
CA ASP A 662 -16.58 -6.92 -18.95
C ASP A 662 -17.87 -7.56 -18.39
N PRO A 663 -18.70 -6.82 -17.63
CA PRO A 663 -19.72 -7.41 -16.81
C PRO A 663 -20.87 -7.89 -17.71
N GLU A 664 -21.34 -9.11 -17.49
CA GLU A 664 -22.40 -9.68 -18.33
C GLU A 664 -23.70 -8.83 -18.30
N VAL A 665 -23.93 -8.13 -17.20
CA VAL A 665 -25.12 -7.30 -16.97
C VAL A 665 -24.69 -5.93 -16.45
N LEU A 666 -25.29 -4.87 -16.99
CA LEU A 666 -25.18 -3.51 -16.48
C LEU A 666 -26.53 -3.07 -15.85
N PRO A 667 -26.50 -2.27 -14.78
CA PRO A 667 -27.71 -1.70 -14.21
C PRO A 667 -28.34 -0.72 -15.21
N ALA A 668 -29.67 -0.61 -15.18
CA ALA A 668 -30.35 0.41 -15.95
C ALA A 668 -29.95 1.80 -15.40
N VAL A 669 -29.49 2.67 -16.29
CA VAL A 669 -29.30 4.09 -15.98
C VAL A 669 -30.69 4.68 -15.85
N ALA A 670 -30.99 5.37 -14.74
CA ALA A 670 -32.25 6.09 -14.61
C ALA A 670 -32.33 7.11 -15.76
N SER A 671 -33.30 6.93 -16.65
CA SER A 671 -33.65 7.95 -17.63
C SER A 671 -34.18 9.16 -16.85
N ASN A 672 -33.35 10.17 -16.63
CA ASN A 672 -33.82 11.47 -16.14
C ASN A 672 -34.62 12.19 -17.22
#